data_AF-A0A1M3KPJ5-F1
#
_entry.id   AF-A0A1M3KPJ5-F1
#
_cell.length_a   1.000
_cell.length_b   1.000
_cell.length_c   1.000
_cell.angle_alpha   90.00
_cell.angle_beta   90.00
_cell.angle_gamma   90.00
#
_symmetry.space_group_name_H-M   'P 1'
#
loop_
_entity.id
_entity.type
_entity.pdbx_description
1 polymer ?
#
loop_
_entity_poly.entity_id
_entity_poly.type
_entity_poly.pdbx_seq_one_letter_code
_entity_poly.pdbx_strand_id
1 'polypeptide(L)'
;MAGILLKLLVPGALTVVGGTALALTMTSAPIATDLETRTAASLSADALNWASVRIDGRDAVLTGTATTQQMIDDAVTHVADVRGVRAVSSEIVLAEFVSPFPFAATIESGAVTLSGGYPSADVHAAILAEAGAASDSTRLLSGAPDATAFEAAATFGLGALKQFDQGKIDLADLSLSISGRARSIDAYGQLQRLRDSVPPGVRLAALEITPPVASPYVWTASFDGVTLALSGNIPDERLETQLRALPPSNIAVSTSLVLASGAPEGFDAKALELLTALLQLERGEVTINDGMVLLSGAPESAAVAEQVTTVVTKAGGAATLEPPRVADFALAIDKSGDALAFAGFVPDAATRDRLAELAGADVSAVELGRGAPEFFASGLDYGIEMLSHFSTGRFELKGTRLSLGGRTASVGDFNSVRGKAGEGAPQGFTLALADIRPPVASPFTFSAVKTAGGSTAVTGYLPDDAARAELRTRIPDLASDTADPADGAPENFTFLAGKGLEVLALLDSGTVTFDGANWSIDGVVDTPQKGFAADAAYSVAGLRTMGWSYQVKLPEAQTAAALPIISPYAWRAQKASDGTVNFTGFAPSPAFKSYLKVRAATALDATALGAGAPDDFGASAVAGLDALFALDEGSLGLNGARWTLTGEVDNAGARDTIQSALAGRIDAANWQIAIQARDSAPVVTPYLWSAAKGTSGIVDLSGYLPSKALQDLAATRAVMVGRDTTAIASGEPAGFDEDLAAGLDALTHVSEGKAAFDGSRWVLTGTVASQQDGELAVAALTRGSRQGSLWTSALGGYTPPAPVVAEPSSSEPPAEPSSAEPAIISIEPPSQPSAVEQLSSEPPSEAVLPEPSSSEPVSSEASSAEPPADEPSSAEAAPEEDRSLIVVDPLPARFVFEASKEGGQPIALKGAVPVATTAVYYGVIAGNVPTDAMHAGDDLPRDFIASGAAGIKALVRVNEGRLGFDGTRWWLRGMVEEAALRDTLTASIAALPNGADWSVFIGVLTPIEICRERVAELARRNAITFQSGSATLTESSLPVIDELAADLDICPEASVHVEGHTDADGAEDLNLALSVSRAETVVEALIERNVGIERLYAEGYGESQPIADNDTRDGKAANRRIAFSISME
;
A
#
# COMPACT_ATOMS: atom_id res chain seq x y z
N MET A 1 105.95 -144.05 78.20
CA MET A 1 104.73 -143.93 77.37
C MET A 1 103.98 -142.64 77.72
N ALA A 2 103.20 -142.11 76.79
CA ALA A 2 102.15 -141.07 76.93
C ALA A 2 102.46 -139.70 77.57
N GLY A 3 103.08 -139.62 78.75
CA GLY A 3 102.98 -138.45 79.64
C GLY A 3 103.69 -137.15 79.25
N ILE A 4 104.51 -137.13 78.20
CA ILE A 4 105.35 -135.96 77.82
C ILE A 4 104.81 -135.24 76.58
N LEU A 5 104.41 -135.96 75.53
CA LEU A 5 103.87 -135.37 74.28
C LEU A 5 102.61 -134.54 74.50
N LEU A 6 101.73 -134.97 75.42
CA LEU A 6 100.49 -134.26 75.72
C LEU A 6 100.72 -132.86 76.36
N LYS A 7 101.85 -132.66 77.05
CA LYS A 7 102.17 -131.39 77.74
C LYS A 7 102.65 -130.28 76.82
N LEU A 8 102.99 -130.58 75.56
CA LEU A 8 103.45 -129.59 74.57
C LEU A 8 102.43 -129.34 73.45
N LEU A 9 101.60 -130.33 73.11
CA LEU A 9 100.56 -130.18 72.08
C LEU A 9 99.38 -129.31 72.55
N VAL A 10 98.93 -129.44 73.80
CA VAL A 10 97.76 -128.68 74.30
C VAL A 10 98.00 -127.16 74.35
N PRO A 11 99.15 -126.65 74.84
CA PRO A 11 99.45 -125.21 74.77
C PRO A 11 99.52 -124.69 73.33
N GLY A 12 100.10 -125.45 72.40
CA GLY A 12 100.18 -125.06 70.98
C GLY A 12 98.82 -125.02 70.29
N ALA A 13 97.94 -126.00 70.57
CA ALA A 13 96.58 -125.97 70.06
C ALA A 13 95.78 -124.78 70.62
N LEU A 14 95.93 -124.46 71.92
CA LEU A 14 95.29 -123.31 72.54
C LEU A 14 95.82 -121.96 72.03
N THR A 15 97.11 -121.81 71.72
CA THR A 15 97.63 -120.58 71.13
C THR A 15 97.28 -120.43 69.65
N VAL A 16 97.20 -121.52 68.88
CA VAL A 16 96.72 -121.45 67.48
C VAL A 16 95.22 -121.19 67.44
N VAL A 17 94.38 -121.98 68.11
CA VAL A 17 92.92 -121.78 68.08
C VAL A 17 92.53 -120.48 68.78
N GLY A 18 93.09 -120.20 69.96
CA GLY A 18 92.85 -118.94 70.68
C GLY A 18 93.39 -117.73 69.95
N GLY A 19 94.57 -117.82 69.34
CA GLY A 19 95.16 -116.74 68.52
C GLY A 19 94.38 -116.48 67.24
N THR A 20 93.93 -117.53 66.53
CA THR A 20 93.08 -117.38 65.34
C THR A 20 91.69 -116.86 65.69
N ALA A 21 91.08 -117.30 66.79
CA ALA A 21 89.81 -116.76 67.27
C ALA A 21 89.95 -115.28 67.68
N LEU A 22 90.99 -114.93 68.43
CA LEU A 22 91.26 -113.54 68.83
C LEU A 22 91.51 -112.65 67.61
N ALA A 23 92.33 -113.12 66.65
CA ALA A 23 92.56 -112.43 65.38
C ALA A 23 91.25 -112.23 64.60
N LEU A 24 90.42 -113.27 64.45
CA LEU A 24 89.11 -113.15 63.81
C LEU A 24 88.22 -112.11 64.50
N THR A 25 88.14 -112.11 65.83
CA THR A 25 87.37 -111.10 66.58
C THR A 25 87.96 -109.69 66.51
N MET A 26 89.26 -109.55 66.28
CA MET A 26 89.94 -108.26 66.13
C MET A 26 89.98 -107.74 64.68
N THR A 27 89.76 -108.60 63.68
CA THR A 27 89.72 -108.21 62.26
C THR A 27 88.30 -108.14 61.67
N SER A 28 87.31 -108.81 62.26
CA SER A 28 85.93 -108.81 61.74
C SER A 28 85.31 -107.41 61.72
N ALA A 29 85.41 -106.65 62.82
CA ALA A 29 84.86 -105.30 62.91
C ALA A 29 85.55 -104.32 61.94
N PRO A 30 86.90 -104.24 61.86
CA PRO A 30 87.58 -103.43 60.84
C PRO A 30 87.17 -103.78 59.40
N ILE A 31 87.00 -105.07 59.07
CA ILE A 31 86.58 -105.52 57.72
C ILE A 31 85.14 -105.11 57.43
N ALA A 32 84.22 -105.26 58.39
CA ALA A 32 82.83 -104.84 58.21
C ALA A 32 82.72 -103.32 57.97
N THR A 33 83.39 -102.50 58.80
CA THR A 33 83.36 -101.03 58.66
C THR A 33 84.07 -100.53 57.38
N ASP A 34 85.17 -101.16 56.96
CA ASP A 34 85.82 -100.87 55.67
C ASP A 34 84.91 -101.22 54.48
N LEU A 35 84.26 -102.40 54.51
CA LEU A 35 83.30 -102.78 53.48
C LEU A 35 82.08 -101.85 53.46
N GLU A 36 81.55 -101.48 54.62
CA GLU A 36 80.39 -100.59 54.75
C GLU A 36 80.72 -99.20 54.20
N THR A 37 81.89 -98.65 54.56
CA THR A 37 82.40 -97.39 54.02
C THR A 37 82.58 -97.44 52.51
N ARG A 38 83.22 -98.49 51.97
CA ARG A 38 83.46 -98.62 50.52
C ARG A 38 82.18 -98.90 49.73
N THR A 39 81.22 -99.61 50.30
CA THR A 39 79.94 -99.94 49.65
C THR A 39 78.99 -98.75 49.65
N ALA A 40 78.90 -98.01 50.76
CA ALA A 40 78.16 -96.75 50.81
C ALA A 40 78.77 -95.68 49.89
N ALA A 41 80.11 -95.61 49.80
CA ALA A 41 80.78 -94.75 48.83
C ALA A 41 80.44 -95.13 47.37
N SER A 42 80.39 -96.43 47.05
CA SER A 42 79.98 -96.94 45.74
C SER A 42 78.55 -96.51 45.39
N LEU A 43 77.58 -96.78 46.27
CA LEU A 43 76.18 -96.36 46.12
C LEU A 43 76.04 -94.83 45.95
N SER A 44 76.85 -94.04 46.65
CA SER A 44 76.85 -92.58 46.51
C SER A 44 77.49 -92.05 45.22
N ALA A 45 78.32 -92.84 44.54
CA ALA A 45 79.01 -92.42 43.31
C ALA A 45 78.10 -92.50 42.08
N ASP A 46 77.33 -93.58 41.95
CA ASP A 46 76.47 -93.87 40.78
C ASP A 46 74.99 -93.51 41.03
N ALA A 47 74.71 -92.48 41.86
CA ALA A 47 73.36 -91.98 42.18
C ALA A 47 72.38 -93.02 42.79
N LEU A 48 72.91 -94.06 43.45
CA LEU A 48 72.12 -95.07 44.19
C LEU A 48 71.99 -94.72 45.69
N ASN A 49 72.11 -93.43 46.03
CA ASN A 49 72.06 -92.86 47.39
C ASN A 49 70.72 -93.08 48.13
N TRP A 50 69.65 -93.40 47.40
CA TRP A 50 68.34 -93.80 47.94
C TRP A 50 68.38 -95.18 48.61
N ALA A 51 69.38 -96.01 48.29
CA ALA A 51 69.64 -97.29 48.92
C ALA A 51 70.68 -97.13 50.04
N SER A 52 70.33 -97.60 51.23
CA SER A 52 71.26 -97.74 52.36
C SER A 52 71.78 -99.17 52.46
N VAL A 53 73.04 -99.34 52.85
CA VAL A 53 73.66 -100.65 53.04
C VAL A 53 74.12 -100.85 54.48
N ARG A 54 73.89 -102.04 55.00
CA ARG A 54 74.40 -102.52 56.29
C ARG A 54 75.22 -103.79 56.07
N ILE A 55 76.45 -103.85 56.58
CA ILE A 55 77.30 -105.05 56.42
C ILE A 55 77.17 -105.98 57.63
N ASP A 56 76.82 -107.24 57.38
CA ASP A 56 76.93 -108.32 58.36
C ASP A 56 78.14 -109.20 58.03
N GLY A 57 79.28 -108.86 58.65
CA GLY A 57 80.59 -109.51 58.45
C GLY A 57 81.20 -109.30 57.06
N ARG A 58 80.59 -109.90 56.03
CA ARG A 58 80.92 -109.75 54.61
C ARG A 58 79.71 -109.79 53.67
N ASP A 59 78.50 -109.96 54.21
CA ASP A 59 77.27 -109.92 53.43
C ASP A 59 76.65 -108.52 53.53
N ALA A 60 76.09 -108.02 52.43
CA ALA A 60 75.47 -106.70 52.36
C ALA A 60 73.95 -106.83 52.41
N VAL A 61 73.31 -106.20 53.41
CA VAL A 61 71.86 -106.02 53.46
C VAL A 61 71.53 -104.64 52.94
N LEU A 62 70.72 -104.59 51.87
CA LEU A 62 70.23 -103.34 51.28
C LEU A 62 68.85 -102.99 51.80
N THR A 63 68.68 -101.77 52.29
CA THR A 63 67.43 -101.22 52.82
C THR A 63 67.12 -99.87 52.18
N GLY A 64 65.86 -99.61 51.88
CA GLY A 64 65.41 -98.36 51.25
C GLY A 64 64.06 -98.52 50.56
N THR A 65 63.69 -97.53 49.75
CA THR A 65 62.46 -97.58 48.94
C THR A 65 62.80 -97.31 47.48
N ALA A 66 62.47 -98.26 46.59
CA ALA A 66 62.65 -98.13 45.14
C ALA A 66 61.31 -97.85 44.45
N THR A 67 61.32 -97.15 43.32
CA THR A 67 60.12 -96.90 42.50
C THR A 67 60.01 -97.82 41.29
N THR A 68 61.06 -98.60 40.99
CA THR A 68 61.05 -99.68 39.97
C THR A 68 61.80 -100.91 40.48
N GLN A 69 61.54 -102.09 39.90
CA GLN A 69 62.36 -103.28 40.16
C GLN A 69 63.80 -103.12 39.65
N GLN A 70 63.98 -102.43 38.51
CA GLN A 70 65.30 -102.20 37.92
C GLN A 70 66.26 -101.51 38.90
N MET A 71 65.79 -100.50 39.64
CA MET A 71 66.57 -99.85 40.71
C MET A 71 67.06 -100.83 41.79
N ILE A 72 66.24 -101.82 42.16
CA ILE A 72 66.62 -102.85 43.15
C ILE A 72 67.71 -103.75 42.56
N ASP A 73 67.53 -104.18 41.32
CA ASP A 73 68.46 -105.08 40.63
C ASP A 73 69.81 -104.40 40.34
N ASP A 74 69.79 -103.11 39.97
CA ASP A 74 70.98 -102.26 39.77
C ASP A 74 71.74 -102.05 41.09
N ALA A 75 71.04 -101.71 42.18
CA ALA A 75 71.66 -101.54 43.49
C ALA A 75 72.25 -102.85 44.04
N VAL A 76 71.56 -103.99 43.86
CA VAL A 76 72.08 -105.31 44.22
C VAL A 76 73.32 -105.65 43.39
N THR A 77 73.32 -105.37 42.09
CA THR A 77 74.45 -105.63 41.18
C THR A 77 75.65 -104.77 41.54
N HIS A 78 75.47 -103.45 41.67
CA HIS A 78 76.55 -102.51 41.99
C HIS A 78 77.21 -102.84 43.34
N VAL A 79 76.43 -103.28 44.34
CA VAL A 79 76.95 -103.70 45.64
C VAL A 79 77.64 -105.07 45.61
N ALA A 80 77.21 -105.99 44.74
CA ALA A 80 77.87 -107.29 44.57
C ALA A 80 79.30 -107.16 44.00
N ASP A 81 79.53 -106.17 43.12
CA ASP A 81 80.84 -105.90 42.53
C ASP A 81 81.83 -105.21 43.50
N VAL A 82 81.38 -104.72 44.66
CA VAL A 82 82.27 -104.07 45.65
C VAL A 82 83.24 -105.10 46.24
N ARG A 83 84.51 -104.98 45.84
CA ARG A 83 85.57 -105.95 46.16
C ARG A 83 85.68 -106.25 47.66
N GLY A 84 85.17 -107.43 48.03
CA GLY A 84 85.21 -107.97 49.38
C GLY A 84 83.83 -108.28 49.98
N VAL A 85 82.74 -107.81 49.38
CA VAL A 85 81.39 -108.36 49.61
C VAL A 85 81.37 -109.86 49.25
N ARG A 86 80.45 -110.63 49.81
CA ARG A 86 80.30 -112.09 49.58
C ARG A 86 78.92 -112.46 49.01
N ALA A 87 77.88 -111.85 49.55
CA ALA A 87 76.49 -111.99 49.10
C ALA A 87 75.75 -110.67 49.36
N VAL A 88 74.67 -110.45 48.62
CA VAL A 88 73.79 -109.28 48.79
C VAL A 88 72.36 -109.79 48.99
N SER A 89 71.66 -109.22 49.97
CA SER A 89 70.24 -109.49 50.23
C SER A 89 69.47 -108.18 50.29
N SER A 90 68.35 -108.10 49.57
CA SER A 90 67.51 -106.91 49.54
C SER A 90 66.35 -107.01 50.54
N GLU A 91 66.27 -106.01 51.41
CA GLU A 91 65.11 -105.64 52.23
C GLU A 91 64.49 -104.32 51.71
N ILE A 92 64.77 -103.95 50.45
CA ILE A 92 64.20 -102.76 49.79
C ILE A 92 62.70 -102.97 49.53
N VAL A 93 61.90 -101.95 49.85
CA VAL A 93 60.46 -101.93 49.61
C VAL A 93 60.17 -101.23 48.27
N LEU A 94 59.23 -101.76 47.47
CA LEU A 94 58.74 -101.06 46.28
C LEU A 94 57.67 -100.03 46.69
N ALA A 95 57.77 -98.81 46.19
CA ALA A 95 56.81 -97.74 46.42
C ALA A 95 55.40 -98.08 45.88
N GLU A 96 54.36 -97.45 46.44
CA GLU A 96 52.97 -97.62 46.01
C GLU A 96 52.82 -97.26 44.53
N PHE A 97 52.32 -98.19 43.72
CA PHE A 97 52.08 -97.98 42.29
C PHE A 97 50.76 -97.24 42.06
N VAL A 98 50.82 -96.10 41.38
CA VAL A 98 49.64 -95.28 41.04
C VAL A 98 49.70 -94.87 39.57
N SER A 99 48.59 -95.09 38.85
CA SER A 99 48.41 -94.66 37.45
C SER A 99 46.95 -94.19 37.25
N PRO A 100 46.70 -93.04 36.59
CA PRO A 100 47.70 -92.07 36.11
C PRO A 100 48.48 -91.46 37.29
N PHE A 101 49.77 -91.23 37.09
CA PHE A 101 50.68 -90.79 38.14
C PHE A 101 50.36 -89.35 38.56
N PRO A 102 49.97 -89.08 39.82
CA PRO A 102 49.39 -87.80 40.20
C PRO A 102 50.41 -86.86 40.84
N PHE A 103 50.47 -85.63 40.35
CA PHE A 103 51.12 -84.50 41.01
C PHE A 103 50.25 -83.25 40.84
N ALA A 104 50.12 -82.44 41.89
CA ALA A 104 49.38 -81.19 41.83
C ALA A 104 50.01 -80.16 42.76
N ALA A 105 50.06 -78.91 42.30
CA ALA A 105 50.48 -77.78 43.09
C ALA A 105 49.47 -76.64 43.00
N THR A 106 49.31 -75.87 44.06
CA THR A 106 48.50 -74.65 44.07
C THR A 106 49.31 -73.46 44.56
N ILE A 107 48.93 -72.26 44.14
CA ILE A 107 49.39 -71.00 44.69
C ILE A 107 48.19 -70.17 45.12
N GLU A 108 48.27 -69.54 46.28
CA GLU A 108 47.26 -68.61 46.76
C GLU A 108 47.92 -67.50 47.57
N SER A 109 47.72 -66.24 47.17
CA SER A 109 48.40 -65.07 47.77
C SER A 109 49.94 -65.20 47.81
N GLY A 110 50.51 -65.96 46.85
CA GLY A 110 51.94 -66.26 46.77
C GLY A 110 52.45 -67.43 47.61
N ALA A 111 51.62 -68.08 48.43
CA ALA A 111 51.99 -69.29 49.15
C ALA A 111 51.77 -70.53 48.25
N VAL A 112 52.81 -71.37 48.09
CA VAL A 112 52.73 -72.59 47.26
C VAL A 112 52.45 -73.82 48.13
N THR A 113 51.61 -74.74 47.65
CA THR A 113 51.44 -76.08 48.24
C THR A 113 51.67 -77.16 47.19
N LEU A 114 52.28 -78.28 47.58
CA LEU A 114 52.60 -79.43 46.71
C LEU A 114 51.91 -80.70 47.23
N SER A 115 51.40 -81.53 46.33
CA SER A 115 50.63 -82.75 46.65
C SER A 115 50.71 -83.80 45.53
N GLY A 116 50.33 -85.04 45.83
CA GLY A 116 50.51 -86.17 44.91
C GLY A 116 51.82 -86.91 45.20
N GLY A 117 52.64 -87.19 44.18
CA GLY A 117 53.92 -87.86 44.37
C GLY A 117 54.99 -87.57 43.34
N TYR A 118 56.16 -88.18 43.56
CA TYR A 118 57.38 -88.00 42.78
C TYR A 118 58.08 -89.36 42.49
N PRO A 119 58.81 -89.48 41.36
CA PRO A 119 59.43 -90.74 40.93
C PRO A 119 60.79 -91.05 41.58
N SER A 120 61.53 -90.03 42.04
CA SER A 120 62.83 -90.17 42.71
C SER A 120 63.12 -88.98 43.63
N ALA A 121 64.13 -89.11 44.50
CA ALA A 121 64.56 -88.04 45.39
C ALA A 121 65.15 -86.84 44.65
N ASP A 122 65.86 -87.05 43.53
CA ASP A 122 66.45 -85.97 42.75
C ASP A 122 65.38 -85.13 42.03
N VAL A 123 64.35 -85.78 41.48
CA VAL A 123 63.19 -85.10 40.88
C VAL A 123 62.39 -84.35 41.94
N HIS A 124 62.28 -84.90 43.17
CA HIS A 124 61.69 -84.19 44.30
C HIS A 124 62.48 -82.94 44.69
N ALA A 125 63.82 -83.02 44.71
CA ALA A 125 64.70 -81.88 44.96
C ALA A 125 64.58 -80.81 43.86
N ALA A 126 64.47 -81.20 42.59
CA ALA A 126 64.22 -80.28 41.46
C ALA A 126 62.86 -79.57 41.58
N ILE A 127 61.81 -80.32 41.92
CA ILE A 127 60.46 -79.79 42.19
C ILE A 127 60.48 -78.79 43.35
N LEU A 128 61.15 -79.09 44.46
CA LEU A 128 61.29 -78.18 45.60
C LEU A 128 62.13 -76.95 45.27
N ALA A 129 63.21 -77.10 44.50
CA ALA A 129 64.04 -75.98 44.06
C ALA A 129 63.26 -74.99 43.17
N GLU A 130 62.39 -75.48 42.28
CA GLU A 130 61.55 -74.63 41.46
C GLU A 130 60.34 -74.07 42.23
N ALA A 131 59.72 -74.84 43.14
CA ALA A 131 58.61 -74.36 43.98
C ALA A 131 59.05 -73.29 45.01
N GLY A 132 60.28 -73.39 45.53
CA GLY A 132 60.81 -72.48 46.54
C GLY A 132 60.19 -72.72 47.93
N ALA A 133 59.64 -71.67 48.53
CA ALA A 133 59.02 -71.76 49.85
C ALA A 133 57.60 -72.34 49.76
N ALA A 134 57.49 -73.67 49.76
CA ALA A 134 56.25 -74.41 49.61
C ALA A 134 55.90 -75.29 50.83
N SER A 135 54.61 -75.51 51.05
CA SER A 135 54.09 -76.54 51.96
C SER A 135 53.99 -77.87 51.20
N ASP A 136 54.86 -78.83 51.51
CA ASP A 136 54.96 -80.09 50.78
C ASP A 136 54.22 -81.24 51.48
N SER A 137 53.38 -81.94 50.72
CA SER A 137 52.66 -83.16 51.11
C SER A 137 52.83 -84.30 50.11
N THR A 138 53.82 -84.18 49.19
CA THR A 138 54.11 -85.21 48.18
C THR A 138 54.77 -86.45 48.80
N ARG A 139 54.63 -87.59 48.12
CA ARG A 139 55.20 -88.89 48.53
C ARG A 139 55.89 -89.61 47.38
N LEU A 140 56.93 -90.39 47.68
CA LEU A 140 57.59 -91.26 46.70
C LEU A 140 56.60 -92.33 46.20
N LEU A 141 56.38 -92.41 44.88
CA LEU A 141 55.42 -93.33 44.25
C LEU A 141 56.04 -94.07 43.06
N SER A 142 55.52 -95.27 42.78
CA SER A 142 55.79 -96.02 41.56
C SER A 142 54.69 -95.77 40.51
N GLY A 143 54.94 -96.11 39.25
CA GLY A 143 54.01 -95.92 38.13
C GLY A 143 54.16 -94.63 37.34
N ALA A 144 55.18 -93.82 37.64
CA ALA A 144 55.52 -92.66 36.82
C ALA A 144 55.93 -93.08 35.39
N PRO A 145 55.63 -92.25 34.35
CA PRO A 145 55.88 -92.59 32.96
C PRO A 145 57.37 -92.52 32.57
N ASP A 146 57.91 -91.31 32.40
CA ASP A 146 59.34 -91.04 32.25
C ASP A 146 59.72 -89.98 33.27
N ALA A 147 60.77 -90.23 34.05
CA ALA A 147 61.12 -89.38 35.19
C ALA A 147 61.60 -87.98 34.77
N THR A 148 62.33 -87.88 33.67
CA THR A 148 62.86 -86.60 33.15
C THR A 148 61.78 -85.76 32.48
N ALA A 149 60.87 -86.39 31.73
CA ALA A 149 59.71 -85.72 31.16
C ALA A 149 58.72 -85.27 32.26
N PHE A 150 58.58 -86.06 33.33
CA PHE A 150 57.78 -85.69 34.50
C PHE A 150 58.41 -84.52 35.28
N GLU A 151 59.73 -84.54 35.51
CA GLU A 151 60.47 -83.42 36.11
C GLU A 151 60.28 -82.14 35.29
N ALA A 152 60.44 -82.23 33.96
CA ALA A 152 60.22 -81.12 33.04
C ALA A 152 58.76 -80.62 33.08
N ALA A 153 57.76 -81.51 33.15
CA ALA A 153 56.35 -81.14 33.27
C ALA A 153 56.04 -80.42 34.59
N ALA A 154 56.53 -80.95 35.71
CA ALA A 154 56.30 -80.41 37.05
C ALA A 154 56.99 -79.06 37.24
N THR A 155 58.25 -78.93 36.84
CA THR A 155 59.01 -77.67 36.92
C THR A 155 58.46 -76.61 35.97
N PHE A 156 58.09 -76.96 34.73
CA PHE A 156 57.39 -76.04 33.81
C PHE A 156 56.05 -75.56 34.38
N GLY A 157 55.27 -76.48 34.96
CA GLY A 157 54.01 -76.15 35.62
C GLY A 157 54.21 -75.20 36.81
N LEU A 158 55.24 -75.41 37.64
CA LEU A 158 55.57 -74.53 38.77
C LEU A 158 56.09 -73.15 38.31
N GLY A 159 56.89 -73.10 37.24
CA GLY A 159 57.33 -71.86 36.61
C GLY A 159 56.17 -71.03 36.06
N ALA A 160 55.17 -71.69 35.46
CA ALA A 160 53.90 -71.08 35.11
C ALA A 160 53.10 -70.63 36.34
N LEU A 161 53.02 -71.47 37.38
CA LEU A 161 52.26 -71.21 38.61
C LEU A 161 52.69 -69.89 39.29
N LYS A 162 53.98 -69.53 39.24
CA LYS A 162 54.53 -68.26 39.75
C LYS A 162 53.94 -67.00 39.10
N GLN A 163 53.30 -67.10 37.93
CA GLN A 163 52.66 -65.98 37.23
C GLN A 163 51.19 -65.76 37.67
N PHE A 164 50.63 -66.68 38.46
CA PHE A 164 49.31 -66.55 39.05
C PHE A 164 49.36 -65.91 40.45
N ASP A 165 48.26 -65.28 40.84
CA ASP A 165 48.00 -64.78 42.20
C ASP A 165 47.24 -65.84 43.03
N GLN A 166 46.26 -66.47 42.38
CA GLN A 166 45.59 -67.69 42.80
C GLN A 166 45.56 -68.65 41.60
N GLY A 167 46.04 -69.89 41.76
CA GLY A 167 46.13 -70.82 40.64
C GLY A 167 46.46 -72.26 41.04
N LYS A 168 46.36 -73.17 40.07
CA LYS A 168 46.54 -74.61 40.23
C LYS A 168 47.19 -75.22 38.99
N ILE A 169 48.05 -76.21 39.21
CA ILE A 169 48.46 -77.18 38.21
C ILE A 169 48.04 -78.58 38.65
N ASP A 170 47.59 -79.39 37.70
CA ASP A 170 47.38 -80.83 37.84
C ASP A 170 48.21 -81.54 36.76
N LEU A 171 49.00 -82.52 37.15
CA LEU A 171 49.80 -83.37 36.28
C LEU A 171 49.37 -84.82 36.51
N ALA A 172 48.84 -85.43 35.46
CA ALA A 172 48.44 -86.84 35.42
C ALA A 172 49.28 -87.55 34.36
N ASP A 173 50.20 -88.41 34.78
CA ASP A 173 51.31 -88.91 33.93
C ASP A 173 52.12 -87.74 33.33
N LEU A 174 52.03 -87.51 32.01
CA LEU A 174 52.60 -86.34 31.31
C LEU A 174 51.51 -85.38 30.78
N SER A 175 50.27 -85.51 31.28
CA SER A 175 49.14 -84.66 30.93
C SER A 175 49.00 -83.52 31.94
N LEU A 176 49.49 -82.33 31.58
CA LEU A 176 49.48 -81.14 32.42
C LEU A 176 48.24 -80.26 32.18
N SER A 177 47.56 -79.86 33.23
CA SER A 177 46.51 -78.84 33.22
C SER A 177 46.95 -77.66 34.08
N ILE A 178 46.69 -76.43 33.63
CA ILE A 178 47.05 -75.19 34.33
C ILE A 178 45.81 -74.29 34.37
N SER A 179 45.43 -73.78 35.55
CA SER A 179 44.31 -72.84 35.70
C SER A 179 44.55 -71.79 36.79
N GLY A 180 43.92 -70.63 36.68
CA GLY A 180 43.94 -69.60 37.73
C GLY A 180 43.74 -68.16 37.25
N ARG A 181 44.04 -67.21 38.15
CA ARG A 181 44.08 -65.77 37.87
C ARG A 181 45.51 -65.25 37.78
N ALA A 182 45.85 -64.63 36.67
CA ALA A 182 47.15 -63.99 36.45
C ALA A 182 47.38 -62.84 37.45
N ARG A 183 48.62 -62.67 37.93
CA ARG A 183 48.95 -61.64 38.95
C ARG A 183 49.18 -60.23 38.41
N SER A 184 49.28 -60.08 37.10
CA SER A 184 49.40 -58.81 36.38
C SER A 184 49.04 -59.00 34.90
N ILE A 185 48.90 -57.92 34.14
CA ILE A 185 48.64 -58.00 32.69
C ILE A 185 49.85 -58.56 31.93
N ASP A 186 51.07 -58.25 32.36
CA ASP A 186 52.30 -58.84 31.80
C ASP A 186 52.38 -60.35 32.06
N ALA A 187 51.95 -60.77 33.26
CA ALA A 187 51.87 -62.18 33.63
C ALA A 187 50.79 -62.90 32.81
N TYR A 188 49.62 -62.27 32.60
CA TYR A 188 48.56 -62.79 31.72
C TYR A 188 49.06 -63.01 30.29
N GLY A 189 49.72 -61.99 29.72
CA GLY A 189 50.31 -62.06 28.38
C GLY A 189 51.50 -63.01 28.27
N GLN A 190 52.18 -63.37 29.36
CA GLN A 190 53.16 -64.46 29.41
C GLN A 190 52.48 -65.83 29.45
N LEU A 191 51.48 -65.99 30.32
CA LEU A 191 50.71 -67.23 30.51
C LEU A 191 50.01 -67.68 29.21
N GLN A 192 49.44 -66.76 28.43
CA GLN A 192 48.83 -67.07 27.13
C GLN A 192 49.80 -67.80 26.18
N ARG A 193 51.10 -67.45 26.22
CA ARG A 193 52.16 -68.02 25.35
C ARG A 193 52.77 -69.32 25.87
N LEU A 194 52.31 -69.87 26.99
CA LEU A 194 52.77 -71.18 27.49
C LEU A 194 52.51 -72.34 26.52
N ARG A 195 51.54 -72.20 25.61
CA ARG A 195 51.24 -73.21 24.58
C ARG A 195 52.41 -73.42 23.63
N ASP A 196 53.25 -72.40 23.44
CA ASP A 196 54.39 -72.42 22.51
C ASP A 196 55.69 -72.94 23.15
N SER A 197 55.69 -73.17 24.47
CA SER A 197 56.88 -73.53 25.27
C SER A 197 56.74 -74.83 26.08
N VAL A 198 55.69 -75.61 25.84
CA VAL A 198 55.45 -76.91 26.50
C VAL A 198 56.64 -77.87 26.29
N PRO A 199 57.19 -78.52 27.34
CA PRO A 199 58.36 -79.40 27.20
C PRO A 199 58.10 -80.64 26.32
N PRO A 200 59.11 -81.18 25.62
CA PRO A 200 58.97 -82.39 24.81
C PRO A 200 58.40 -83.58 25.61
N GLY A 201 57.42 -84.27 25.04
CA GLY A 201 56.73 -85.40 25.67
C GLY A 201 55.57 -85.01 26.60
N VAL A 202 55.47 -83.74 27.00
CA VAL A 202 54.39 -83.22 27.86
C VAL A 202 53.21 -82.79 27.00
N ARG A 203 51.99 -83.11 27.43
CA ARG A 203 50.74 -82.68 26.78
C ARG A 203 49.99 -81.70 27.68
N LEU A 204 49.90 -80.44 27.28
CA LEU A 204 49.02 -79.47 27.90
C LEU A 204 47.55 -79.81 27.57
N ALA A 205 46.80 -80.29 28.56
CA ALA A 205 45.42 -80.74 28.42
C ALA A 205 44.38 -79.65 28.68
N ALA A 206 44.68 -78.71 29.59
CA ALA A 206 43.89 -77.50 29.83
C ALA A 206 44.81 -76.30 30.14
N LEU A 207 44.40 -75.12 29.71
CA LEU A 207 45.05 -73.84 30.03
C LEU A 207 43.96 -72.78 30.19
N GLU A 208 43.53 -72.54 31.43
CA GLU A 208 42.41 -71.68 31.80
C GLU A 208 42.90 -70.48 32.61
N ILE A 209 43.24 -69.39 31.92
CA ILE A 209 43.84 -68.20 32.50
C ILE A 209 42.80 -67.08 32.56
N THR A 210 42.56 -66.53 33.75
CA THR A 210 41.77 -65.30 33.93
C THR A 210 42.69 -64.08 34.11
N PRO A 211 42.33 -62.89 33.57
CA PRO A 211 43.10 -61.66 33.77
C PRO A 211 43.19 -61.22 35.25
N PRO A 212 44.15 -60.36 35.64
CA PRO A 212 44.26 -59.83 37.01
C PRO A 212 42.98 -59.10 37.45
N VAL A 213 42.72 -59.00 38.75
CA VAL A 213 41.57 -58.23 39.27
C VAL A 213 41.85 -56.73 39.13
N ALA A 214 40.92 -55.99 38.54
CA ALA A 214 40.85 -54.54 38.69
C ALA A 214 39.87 -54.19 39.83
N SER A 215 40.30 -53.29 40.72
CA SER A 215 39.45 -52.69 41.75
C SER A 215 39.94 -51.27 42.06
N PRO A 216 39.10 -50.23 41.88
CA PRO A 216 37.76 -50.28 41.30
C PRO A 216 37.77 -50.73 39.82
N TYR A 217 36.70 -51.41 39.40
CA TYR A 217 36.48 -51.83 38.03
C TYR A 217 35.86 -50.70 37.22
N VAL A 218 36.71 -49.83 36.66
CA VAL A 218 36.29 -48.65 35.88
C VAL A 218 36.28 -48.96 34.38
N TRP A 219 35.20 -48.60 33.69
CA TRP A 219 35.07 -48.57 32.24
C TRP A 219 34.36 -47.28 31.82
N THR A 220 34.84 -46.63 30.76
CA THR A 220 34.34 -45.33 30.29
C THR A 220 34.21 -45.33 28.77
N ALA A 221 33.08 -44.82 28.28
CA ALA A 221 32.85 -44.48 26.88
C ALA A 221 32.49 -43.00 26.75
N SER A 222 33.18 -42.26 25.89
CA SER A 222 32.91 -40.84 25.60
C SER A 222 32.69 -40.64 24.10
N PHE A 223 31.68 -39.84 23.74
CA PHE A 223 31.27 -39.57 22.37
C PHE A 223 31.18 -38.05 22.13
N ASP A 224 31.80 -37.55 21.07
CA ASP A 224 31.82 -36.12 20.72
C ASP A 224 30.92 -35.73 19.52
N GLY A 225 30.22 -36.71 18.94
CA GLY A 225 29.41 -36.59 17.72
C GLY A 225 30.05 -37.24 16.48
N VAL A 226 31.38 -37.43 16.47
CA VAL A 226 32.14 -38.03 15.35
C VAL A 226 33.18 -39.08 15.78
N THR A 227 33.61 -39.05 17.03
CA THR A 227 34.59 -39.93 17.66
C THR A 227 33.99 -40.60 18.88
N LEU A 228 34.11 -41.92 18.98
CA LEU A 228 33.86 -42.67 20.20
C LEU A 228 35.20 -43.09 20.81
N ALA A 229 35.46 -42.69 22.06
CA ALA A 229 36.62 -43.13 22.83
C ALA A 229 36.19 -44.13 23.92
N LEU A 230 36.67 -45.36 23.85
CA LEU A 230 36.47 -46.41 24.85
C LEU A 230 37.73 -46.61 25.68
N SER A 231 37.63 -46.66 27.01
CA SER A 231 38.79 -46.87 27.88
C SER A 231 38.45 -47.56 29.21
N GLY A 232 39.46 -48.06 29.89
CA GLY A 232 39.31 -48.79 31.16
C GLY A 232 39.27 -50.30 30.97
N ASN A 233 38.55 -50.99 31.85
CA ASN A 233 38.64 -52.44 32.05
C ASN A 233 37.56 -53.20 31.27
N ILE A 234 37.92 -54.37 30.75
CA ILE A 234 37.02 -55.32 30.05
C ILE A 234 37.34 -56.78 30.45
N PRO A 235 36.35 -57.69 30.50
CA PRO A 235 36.56 -59.07 30.94
C PRO A 235 37.18 -59.97 29.86
N ASP A 236 36.83 -59.76 28.59
CA ASP A 236 37.34 -60.53 27.45
C ASP A 236 37.41 -59.72 26.13
N GLU A 237 38.14 -60.26 25.15
CA GLU A 237 38.34 -59.67 23.81
C GLU A 237 37.06 -59.72 22.93
N ARG A 238 36.08 -60.56 23.28
CA ARG A 238 34.81 -60.65 22.57
C ARG A 238 33.97 -59.41 22.89
N LEU A 239 33.88 -58.98 24.15
CA LEU A 239 33.17 -57.76 24.50
C LEU A 239 33.82 -56.54 23.83
N GLU A 240 35.16 -56.49 23.77
CA GLU A 240 35.86 -55.46 22.99
C GLU A 240 35.43 -55.45 21.53
N THR A 241 35.41 -56.62 20.89
CA THR A 241 34.97 -56.77 19.50
C THR A 241 33.52 -56.31 19.29
N GLN A 242 32.63 -56.59 20.25
CA GLN A 242 31.24 -56.15 20.21
C GLN A 242 31.11 -54.62 20.40
N LEU A 243 31.81 -54.04 21.38
CA LEU A 243 31.81 -52.59 21.64
C LEU A 243 32.39 -51.78 20.45
N ARG A 244 33.43 -52.31 19.78
CA ARG A 244 33.99 -51.71 18.54
C ARG A 244 33.04 -51.78 17.35
N ALA A 245 32.11 -52.73 17.33
CA ALA A 245 31.21 -53.00 16.19
C ALA A 245 29.80 -52.39 16.34
N LEU A 246 29.46 -51.84 17.50
CA LEU A 246 28.19 -51.13 17.73
C LEU A 246 28.04 -49.80 16.97
N PRO A 247 29.07 -48.93 16.85
CA PRO A 247 28.92 -47.64 16.18
C PRO A 247 28.75 -47.78 14.66
N PRO A 248 27.90 -46.95 14.02
CA PRO A 248 27.83 -46.86 12.57
C PRO A 248 29.18 -46.39 11.97
N SER A 249 29.44 -46.79 10.72
CA SER A 249 30.75 -46.67 10.06
C SER A 249 31.25 -45.25 9.78
N ASN A 250 30.46 -44.22 10.11
CA ASN A 250 30.86 -42.82 10.07
C ASN A 250 31.49 -42.31 11.39
N ILE A 251 31.45 -43.11 12.47
CA ILE A 251 32.03 -42.76 13.77
C ILE A 251 33.42 -43.39 13.90
N ALA A 252 34.43 -42.58 14.21
CA ALA A 252 35.79 -43.04 14.45
C ALA A 252 35.92 -43.66 15.86
N VAL A 253 36.29 -44.95 15.96
CA VAL A 253 36.40 -45.64 17.25
C VAL A 253 37.85 -45.68 17.74
N SER A 254 38.11 -44.95 18.83
CA SER A 254 39.35 -44.94 19.60
C SER A 254 39.24 -45.85 20.83
N THR A 255 40.33 -46.51 21.21
CA THR A 255 40.32 -47.55 22.26
C THR A 255 41.60 -47.58 23.10
N SER A 256 41.44 -47.49 24.41
CA SER A 256 42.47 -47.72 25.44
C SER A 256 41.92 -48.68 26.51
N LEU A 257 41.49 -49.86 26.06
CA LEU A 257 40.88 -50.90 26.89
C LEU A 257 41.93 -51.91 27.38
N VAL A 258 41.71 -52.49 28.56
CA VAL A 258 42.63 -53.43 29.23
C VAL A 258 41.86 -54.63 29.76
N LEU A 259 42.38 -55.83 29.51
CA LEU A 259 41.80 -57.08 30.04
C LEU A 259 41.98 -57.20 31.55
N ALA A 260 40.89 -57.24 32.30
CA ALA A 260 40.87 -57.39 33.75
C ALA A 260 39.63 -58.16 34.23
N SER A 261 39.80 -59.01 35.25
CA SER A 261 38.70 -59.63 36.00
C SER A 261 38.22 -58.73 37.15
N GLY A 262 37.12 -59.11 37.80
CA GLY A 262 36.45 -58.26 38.79
C GLY A 262 35.26 -57.45 38.24
N ALA A 263 34.89 -57.68 36.97
CA ALA A 263 33.71 -57.06 36.36
C ALA A 263 32.43 -57.30 37.20
N PRO A 264 31.53 -56.31 37.32
CA PRO A 264 30.28 -56.45 38.06
C PRO A 264 29.31 -57.43 37.37
N GLU A 265 28.32 -57.91 38.12
CA GLU A 265 27.30 -58.81 37.57
C GLU A 265 26.53 -58.15 36.41
N GLY A 266 26.49 -58.84 35.27
CA GLY A 266 25.85 -58.35 34.05
C GLY A 266 26.61 -57.26 33.27
N PHE A 267 27.91 -57.02 33.57
CA PHE A 267 28.73 -55.97 32.96
C PHE A 267 28.58 -55.87 31.43
N ASP A 268 28.79 -56.97 30.70
CA ASP A 268 28.68 -57.03 29.24
C ASP A 268 27.39 -56.42 28.69
N ALA A 269 26.25 -56.86 29.24
CA ALA A 269 24.94 -56.40 28.80
C ALA A 269 24.74 -54.92 29.13
N LYS A 270 25.18 -54.47 30.32
CA LYS A 270 25.13 -53.06 30.71
C LYS A 270 26.01 -52.19 29.80
N ALA A 271 27.25 -52.59 29.51
CA ALA A 271 28.16 -51.83 28.67
C ALA A 271 27.63 -51.69 27.23
N LEU A 272 27.03 -52.75 26.66
CA LEU A 272 26.41 -52.71 25.34
C LEU A 272 25.12 -51.86 25.31
N GLU A 273 24.22 -51.99 26.30
CA GLU A 273 23.02 -51.14 26.40
C GLU A 273 23.36 -49.66 26.64
N LEU A 274 24.32 -49.36 27.51
CA LEU A 274 24.73 -48.00 27.84
C LEU A 274 25.51 -47.33 26.70
N LEU A 275 26.34 -48.06 25.96
CA LEU A 275 26.96 -47.53 24.75
C LEU A 275 25.90 -47.25 23.66
N THR A 276 24.90 -48.12 23.52
CA THR A 276 23.77 -47.89 22.60
C THR A 276 22.99 -46.63 22.98
N ALA A 277 22.77 -46.38 24.29
CA ALA A 277 22.13 -45.17 24.78
C ALA A 277 23.00 -43.91 24.59
N LEU A 278 24.32 -43.98 24.82
CA LEU A 278 25.26 -42.89 24.55
C LEU A 278 25.25 -42.48 23.08
N LEU A 279 25.20 -43.45 22.16
CA LEU A 279 25.16 -43.22 20.71
C LEU A 279 23.82 -42.63 20.19
N GLN A 280 22.81 -42.46 21.05
CA GLN A 280 21.61 -41.67 20.75
C GLN A 280 21.76 -40.18 21.13
N LEU A 281 22.82 -39.82 21.86
CA LEU A 281 23.13 -38.43 22.20
C LEU A 281 24.05 -37.80 21.15
N GLU A 282 23.94 -36.48 20.96
CA GLU A 282 24.82 -35.70 20.08
C GLU A 282 26.28 -35.70 20.56
N ARG A 283 26.44 -35.78 21.89
CA ARG A 283 27.71 -35.91 22.63
C ARG A 283 27.40 -36.42 24.04
N GLY A 284 28.38 -37.01 24.72
CA GLY A 284 28.24 -37.40 26.11
C GLY A 284 29.38 -38.28 26.64
N GLU A 285 29.20 -38.75 27.86
CA GLU A 285 30.07 -39.74 28.50
C GLU A 285 29.22 -40.70 29.33
N VAL A 286 29.56 -41.98 29.34
CA VAL A 286 29.09 -42.94 30.34
C VAL A 286 30.28 -43.63 31.00
N THR A 287 30.26 -43.65 32.33
CA THR A 287 31.24 -44.37 33.15
C THR A 287 30.51 -45.40 34.02
N ILE A 288 31.02 -46.63 33.99
CA ILE A 288 30.72 -47.71 34.94
C ILE A 288 31.89 -47.78 35.91
N ASN A 289 31.63 -47.64 37.21
CA ASN A 289 32.64 -47.70 38.27
C ASN A 289 32.17 -48.70 39.34
N ASP A 290 32.76 -49.90 39.31
CA ASP A 290 32.22 -51.10 39.96
C ASP A 290 30.73 -51.29 39.59
N GLY A 291 29.81 -51.12 40.54
CA GLY A 291 28.36 -51.20 40.29
C GLY A 291 27.68 -49.87 39.92
N MET A 292 28.37 -48.74 40.05
CA MET A 292 27.79 -47.41 39.86
C MET A 292 27.85 -46.98 38.39
N VAL A 293 26.71 -46.59 37.83
CA VAL A 293 26.61 -46.07 36.46
C VAL A 293 26.28 -44.57 36.50
N LEU A 294 27.10 -43.75 35.84
CA LEU A 294 26.83 -42.35 35.61
C LEU A 294 26.91 -42.07 34.11
N LEU A 295 25.86 -41.46 33.54
CA LEU A 295 25.83 -41.02 32.15
C LEU A 295 25.50 -39.53 32.11
N SER A 296 26.23 -38.77 31.30
CA SER A 296 25.96 -37.36 31.01
C SER A 296 25.99 -37.08 29.51
N GLY A 297 25.29 -36.04 29.05
CA GLY A 297 25.38 -35.63 27.65
C GLY A 297 24.17 -34.90 27.09
N ALA A 298 24.09 -34.89 25.76
CA ALA A 298 23.31 -33.98 24.94
C ALA A 298 22.24 -34.71 24.12
N PRO A 299 20.98 -34.82 24.58
CA PRO A 299 19.93 -35.47 23.81
C PRO A 299 19.51 -34.59 22.61
N GLU A 300 19.31 -35.23 21.46
CA GLU A 300 18.75 -34.60 20.27
C GLU A 300 17.29 -34.18 20.51
N SER A 301 16.49 -35.00 21.22
CA SER A 301 15.07 -34.75 21.47
C SER A 301 14.62 -35.19 22.86
N ALA A 302 13.44 -34.74 23.30
CA ALA A 302 12.87 -35.12 24.59
C ALA A 302 12.61 -36.64 24.70
N ALA A 303 12.17 -37.28 23.61
CA ALA A 303 11.97 -38.73 23.56
C ALA A 303 13.29 -39.51 23.72
N VAL A 304 14.38 -39.02 23.12
CA VAL A 304 15.73 -39.56 23.35
C VAL A 304 16.16 -39.37 24.81
N ALA A 305 15.88 -38.21 25.41
CA ALA A 305 16.20 -37.96 26.81
C ALA A 305 15.48 -38.93 27.77
N GLU A 306 14.20 -39.20 27.54
CA GLU A 306 13.40 -40.18 28.30
C GLU A 306 13.91 -41.61 28.08
N GLN A 307 14.20 -42.00 26.83
CA GLN A 307 14.71 -43.32 26.48
C GLN A 307 16.07 -43.60 27.14
N VAL A 308 17.02 -42.66 27.02
CA VAL A 308 18.35 -42.77 27.64
C VAL A 308 18.25 -42.79 29.17
N THR A 309 17.42 -41.93 29.77
CA THR A 309 17.19 -41.93 31.22
C THR A 309 16.61 -43.28 31.69
N THR A 310 15.69 -43.88 30.92
CA THR A 310 15.11 -45.19 31.20
C THR A 310 16.15 -46.31 31.16
N VAL A 311 17.03 -46.33 30.14
CA VAL A 311 18.12 -47.32 30.04
C VAL A 311 19.12 -47.18 31.19
N VAL A 312 19.54 -45.96 31.52
CA VAL A 312 20.48 -45.69 32.62
C VAL A 312 19.87 -46.07 33.98
N THR A 313 18.60 -45.77 34.20
CA THR A 313 17.88 -46.15 35.43
C THR A 313 17.78 -47.67 35.55
N LYS A 314 17.42 -48.37 34.47
CA LYS A 314 17.40 -49.84 34.39
C LYS A 314 18.78 -50.45 34.66
N ALA A 315 19.87 -49.80 34.23
CA ALA A 315 21.24 -50.25 34.50
C ALA A 315 21.66 -50.05 35.97
N GLY A 316 20.89 -49.29 36.77
CA GLY A 316 21.18 -48.96 38.16
C GLY A 316 21.96 -47.64 38.34
N GLY A 317 21.86 -46.73 37.38
CA GLY A 317 22.59 -45.47 37.36
C GLY A 317 21.73 -44.20 37.43
N ALA A 318 22.40 -43.06 37.28
CA ALA A 318 21.77 -41.75 37.10
C ALA A 318 22.20 -41.13 35.77
N ALA A 319 21.25 -40.48 35.07
CA ALA A 319 21.50 -39.70 33.87
C ALA A 319 21.50 -38.19 34.21
N THR A 320 22.45 -37.44 33.65
CA THR A 320 22.53 -35.97 33.77
C THR A 320 22.60 -35.37 32.37
N LEU A 321 21.42 -35.09 31.81
CA LEU A 321 21.26 -34.66 30.43
C LEU A 321 21.10 -33.14 30.33
N GLU A 322 21.70 -32.55 29.30
CA GLU A 322 21.37 -31.21 28.81
C GLU A 322 19.90 -31.16 28.31
N PRO A 323 19.25 -29.99 28.22
CA PRO A 323 17.91 -29.88 27.62
C PRO A 323 17.90 -30.42 26.16
N PRO A 324 16.78 -30.94 25.65
CA PRO A 324 16.72 -31.45 24.28
C PRO A 324 16.99 -30.35 23.24
N ARG A 325 17.48 -30.71 22.05
CA ARG A 325 17.54 -29.74 20.95
C ARG A 325 16.13 -29.49 20.42
N VAL A 326 15.84 -28.22 20.14
CA VAL A 326 14.64 -27.78 19.41
C VAL A 326 15.08 -27.40 18.00
N ALA A 327 14.60 -28.12 16.99
CA ALA A 327 14.95 -27.85 15.60
C ALA A 327 14.42 -26.48 15.15
N ASP A 328 13.17 -26.19 15.49
CA ASP A 328 12.47 -24.93 15.24
C ASP A 328 12.54 -24.03 16.48
N PHE A 329 13.77 -23.72 16.94
CA PHE A 329 13.97 -22.91 18.14
C PHE A 329 13.33 -21.52 17.99
N ALA A 330 12.31 -21.25 18.80
CA ALA A 330 11.53 -20.02 18.76
C ALA A 330 11.12 -19.55 20.16
N LEU A 331 11.05 -18.23 20.34
CA LEU A 331 10.46 -17.56 21.51
C LEU A 331 9.54 -16.43 21.02
N ALA A 332 8.29 -16.46 21.48
CA ALA A 332 7.32 -15.40 21.28
C ALA A 332 7.07 -14.61 22.57
N ILE A 333 6.73 -13.33 22.41
CA ILE A 333 6.35 -12.41 23.48
C ILE A 333 5.08 -11.68 23.03
N ASP A 334 3.94 -11.96 23.66
CA ASP A 334 2.67 -11.26 23.42
C ASP A 334 2.46 -10.19 24.52
N LYS A 335 2.28 -8.94 24.11
CA LYS A 335 2.09 -7.77 24.99
C LYS A 335 0.64 -7.29 24.98
N SER A 336 0.08 -7.05 26.16
CA SER A 336 -1.25 -6.45 26.33
C SER A 336 -1.27 -5.51 27.53
N GLY A 337 -1.18 -4.19 27.27
CA GLY A 337 -0.91 -3.20 28.31
C GLY A 337 0.46 -3.49 28.94
N ASP A 338 0.53 -3.49 30.27
CA ASP A 338 1.77 -3.81 31.00
C ASP A 338 2.09 -5.32 31.05
N ALA A 339 1.16 -6.20 30.66
CA ALA A 339 1.39 -7.65 30.66
C ALA A 339 2.26 -8.11 29.47
N LEU A 340 3.14 -9.08 29.73
CA LEU A 340 4.03 -9.74 28.76
C LEU A 340 3.94 -11.26 28.91
N ALA A 341 3.23 -11.95 28.02
CA ALA A 341 3.18 -13.41 27.99
C ALA A 341 4.30 -13.96 27.11
N PHE A 342 5.17 -14.79 27.68
CA PHE A 342 6.29 -15.44 26.99
C PHE A 342 5.94 -16.90 26.70
N ALA A 343 6.16 -17.34 25.45
CA ALA A 343 5.86 -18.71 25.02
C ALA A 343 6.93 -19.26 24.06
N GLY A 344 7.32 -20.53 24.23
CA GLY A 344 8.37 -21.17 23.44
C GLY A 344 9.59 -21.53 24.28
N PHE A 345 10.79 -21.35 23.74
CA PHE A 345 12.01 -21.93 24.30
C PHE A 345 13.08 -20.90 24.70
N VAL A 346 13.83 -21.21 25.75
CA VAL A 346 15.03 -20.48 26.19
C VAL A 346 16.21 -21.46 26.42
N PRO A 347 17.46 -21.01 26.22
CA PRO A 347 18.64 -21.89 26.27
C PRO A 347 18.91 -22.51 27.64
N ASP A 348 18.56 -21.80 28.72
CA ASP A 348 18.87 -22.17 30.09
C ASP A 348 17.89 -21.56 31.11
N ALA A 349 17.93 -22.08 32.34
CA ALA A 349 17.08 -21.61 33.42
C ALA A 349 17.37 -20.15 33.83
N ALA A 350 18.62 -19.70 33.79
CA ALA A 350 18.97 -18.33 34.15
C ALA A 350 18.32 -17.30 33.22
N THR A 351 18.20 -17.63 31.94
CA THR A 351 17.49 -16.82 30.94
C THR A 351 15.99 -16.79 31.20
N ARG A 352 15.36 -17.94 31.50
CA ARG A 352 13.93 -17.98 31.90
C ARG A 352 13.67 -17.16 33.16
N ASP A 353 14.53 -17.32 34.16
CA ASP A 353 14.34 -16.72 35.47
C ASP A 353 14.58 -15.19 35.40
N ARG A 354 15.50 -14.71 34.54
CA ARG A 354 15.63 -13.29 34.15
C ARG A 354 14.34 -12.73 33.53
N LEU A 355 13.62 -13.51 32.71
CA LEU A 355 12.34 -13.08 32.14
C LEU A 355 11.23 -12.99 33.20
N ALA A 356 11.25 -13.87 34.21
CA ALA A 356 10.31 -13.84 35.33
C ALA A 356 10.50 -12.62 36.27
N GLU A 357 11.65 -11.95 36.24
CA GLU A 357 11.89 -10.70 36.98
C GLU A 357 11.30 -9.44 36.30
N LEU A 358 10.83 -9.56 35.05
CA LEU A 358 10.24 -8.44 34.31
C LEU A 358 8.82 -8.12 34.84
N ALA A 359 8.51 -6.83 34.96
CA ALA A 359 7.20 -6.39 35.41
C ALA A 359 6.09 -6.84 34.43
N GLY A 360 5.05 -7.50 34.96
CA GLY A 360 3.93 -8.01 34.16
C GLY A 360 4.23 -9.29 33.37
N ALA A 361 5.38 -9.94 33.57
CA ALA A 361 5.74 -11.14 32.83
C ALA A 361 5.03 -12.41 33.31
N ASP A 362 4.51 -13.18 32.35
CA ASP A 362 4.12 -14.58 32.52
C ASP A 362 5.06 -15.45 31.68
N VAL A 363 5.82 -16.33 32.33
CA VAL A 363 6.75 -17.28 31.69
C VAL A 363 6.28 -18.74 31.83
N SER A 364 5.00 -18.97 32.18
CA SER A 364 4.45 -20.32 32.41
C SER A 364 4.46 -21.22 31.16
N ALA A 365 4.49 -20.62 29.96
CA ALA A 365 4.62 -21.31 28.68
C ALA A 365 6.06 -21.32 28.10
N VAL A 366 7.08 -21.08 28.94
CA VAL A 366 8.50 -21.08 28.55
C VAL A 366 9.20 -22.37 28.98
N GLU A 367 9.60 -23.18 28.00
CA GLU A 367 10.34 -24.42 28.17
C GLU A 367 11.86 -24.24 27.99
N LEU A 368 12.65 -25.19 28.53
CA LEU A 368 14.10 -25.21 28.35
C LEU A 368 14.47 -26.08 27.14
N GLY A 369 15.25 -25.52 26.21
CA GLY A 369 15.69 -26.22 25.01
C GLY A 369 17.01 -25.69 24.47
N ARG A 370 17.78 -26.54 23.79
CA ARG A 370 19.01 -26.13 23.08
C ARG A 370 18.72 -25.85 21.62
N GLY A 371 19.56 -25.02 20.99
CA GLY A 371 19.36 -24.58 19.59
C GLY A 371 19.13 -23.08 19.42
N ALA A 372 19.17 -22.30 20.52
CA ALA A 372 19.18 -20.85 20.46
C ALA A 372 20.29 -20.30 19.54
N PRO A 373 20.03 -19.24 18.75
CA PRO A 373 21.05 -18.62 17.90
C PRO A 373 22.17 -17.97 18.72
N GLU A 374 23.36 -17.82 18.12
CA GLU A 374 24.58 -17.30 18.76
C GLU A 374 24.38 -15.98 19.54
N PHE A 375 23.54 -15.08 19.01
CA PHE A 375 23.26 -13.76 19.59
C PHE A 375 21.90 -13.68 20.31
N PHE A 376 21.31 -14.81 20.72
CA PHE A 376 19.93 -14.90 21.26
C PHE A 376 19.59 -13.82 22.29
N ALA A 377 20.46 -13.58 23.28
CA ALA A 377 20.24 -12.56 24.30
C ALA A 377 20.06 -11.15 23.71
N SER A 378 20.83 -10.77 22.68
CA SER A 378 20.71 -9.47 22.02
C SER A 378 19.45 -9.36 21.15
N GLY A 379 19.00 -10.46 20.53
CA GLY A 379 17.71 -10.51 19.82
C GLY A 379 16.53 -10.39 20.78
N LEU A 380 16.61 -11.06 21.94
CA LEU A 380 15.62 -11.00 23.02
C LEU A 380 15.54 -9.61 23.66
N ASP A 381 16.69 -9.02 24.01
CA ASP A 381 16.75 -7.66 24.58
C ASP A 381 16.17 -6.63 23.61
N TYR A 382 16.50 -6.72 22.31
CA TYR A 382 15.89 -5.88 21.26
C TYR A 382 14.37 -6.08 21.16
N GLY A 383 13.88 -7.32 21.26
CA GLY A 383 12.44 -7.61 21.25
C GLY A 383 11.68 -7.01 22.42
N ILE A 384 12.24 -7.11 23.63
CA ILE A 384 11.68 -6.50 24.85
C ILE A 384 11.73 -4.98 24.78
N GLU A 385 12.84 -4.40 24.33
CA GLU A 385 12.99 -2.96 24.15
C GLU A 385 11.99 -2.42 23.12
N MET A 386 11.87 -3.07 21.95
CA MET A 386 10.94 -2.68 20.91
C MET A 386 9.49 -2.80 21.40
N LEU A 387 9.10 -3.89 22.08
CA LEU A 387 7.77 -4.04 22.66
C LEU A 387 7.47 -3.07 23.82
N SER A 388 8.48 -2.52 24.51
CA SER A 388 8.25 -1.52 25.57
C SER A 388 7.52 -0.26 25.06
N HIS A 389 7.68 0.04 23.78
CA HIS A 389 7.02 1.12 23.05
C HIS A 389 5.58 0.79 22.57
N PHE A 390 5.06 -0.41 22.85
CA PHE A 390 3.74 -0.87 22.38
C PHE A 390 2.66 -0.81 23.47
N SER A 391 1.41 -0.58 23.06
CA SER A 391 0.23 -0.74 23.91
C SER A 391 -0.33 -2.18 23.82
N THR A 392 -0.33 -2.75 22.62
CA THR A 392 -0.55 -4.18 22.36
C THR A 392 0.37 -4.64 21.24
N GLY A 393 0.85 -5.88 21.25
CA GLY A 393 1.69 -6.38 20.17
C GLY A 393 2.23 -7.78 20.40
N ARG A 394 2.99 -8.27 19.42
CA ARG A 394 3.69 -9.55 19.42
C ARG A 394 5.10 -9.35 18.86
N PHE A 395 6.08 -9.91 19.55
CA PHE A 395 7.43 -10.14 19.03
C PHE A 395 7.66 -11.65 18.92
N GLU A 396 8.32 -12.10 17.87
CA GLU A 396 8.75 -13.49 17.73
C GLU A 396 10.17 -13.56 17.18
N LEU A 397 11.02 -14.31 17.88
CA LEU A 397 12.37 -14.67 17.47
C LEU A 397 12.33 -16.14 17.08
N LYS A 398 12.51 -16.45 15.79
CA LYS A 398 12.57 -17.83 15.27
C LYS A 398 13.82 -18.04 14.44
N GLY A 399 14.75 -18.85 14.96
CA GLY A 399 16.11 -18.93 14.43
C GLY A 399 16.78 -17.54 14.40
N THR A 400 17.22 -17.11 13.22
CA THR A 400 17.80 -15.76 13.00
C THR A 400 16.79 -14.72 12.48
N ARG A 401 15.51 -15.06 12.37
CA ARG A 401 14.46 -14.09 11.98
C ARG A 401 13.79 -13.49 13.21
N LEU A 402 13.61 -12.18 13.19
CA LEU A 402 12.77 -11.43 14.11
C LEU A 402 11.51 -10.97 13.37
N SER A 403 10.35 -11.09 13.99
CA SER A 403 9.14 -10.39 13.57
C SER A 403 8.56 -9.59 14.73
N LEU A 404 8.00 -8.42 14.40
CA LEU A 404 7.37 -7.51 15.33
C LEU A 404 6.05 -7.03 14.71
N GLY A 405 4.98 -7.00 15.49
CA GLY A 405 3.69 -6.45 15.06
C GLY A 405 2.88 -5.95 16.24
N GLY A 406 2.00 -4.97 16.03
CA GLY A 406 1.16 -4.43 17.10
C GLY A 406 0.85 -2.95 16.96
N ARG A 407 0.25 -2.37 18.00
CA ARG A 407 -0.06 -0.94 18.10
C ARG A 407 0.87 -0.26 19.10
N THR A 408 1.49 0.85 18.72
CA THR A 408 2.37 1.59 19.63
C THR A 408 1.61 2.30 20.75
N ALA A 409 2.30 2.66 21.84
CA ALA A 409 1.68 3.32 23.00
C ALA A 409 1.43 4.82 22.77
N SER A 410 2.32 5.49 22.04
CA SER A 410 2.19 6.89 21.62
C SER A 410 2.78 7.12 20.23
N VAL A 411 2.69 8.37 19.76
CA VAL A 411 3.31 8.85 18.51
C VAL A 411 4.84 8.96 18.67
N GLY A 412 5.32 9.36 19.85
CA GLY A 412 6.75 9.37 20.16
C GLY A 412 7.34 7.97 20.13
N ASP A 413 6.58 7.00 20.64
CA ASP A 413 6.90 5.57 20.56
C ASP A 413 6.87 5.08 19.10
N PHE A 414 5.84 5.42 18.32
CA PHE A 414 5.75 5.05 16.89
C PHE A 414 6.99 5.47 16.11
N ASN A 415 7.38 6.75 16.24
CA ASN A 415 8.56 7.27 15.55
C ASN A 415 9.88 6.67 16.11
N SER A 416 9.94 6.33 17.40
CA SER A 416 11.10 5.66 18.00
C SER A 416 11.28 4.22 17.48
N VAL A 417 10.19 3.44 17.43
CA VAL A 417 10.18 2.07 16.90
C VAL A 417 10.50 2.07 15.40
N ARG A 418 9.88 2.97 14.63
CA ARG A 418 10.15 3.11 13.19
C ARG A 418 11.60 3.51 12.91
N GLY A 419 12.20 4.36 13.75
CA GLY A 419 13.63 4.68 13.71
C GLY A 419 14.51 3.46 13.93
N LYS A 420 14.34 2.76 15.07
CA LYS A 420 15.12 1.55 15.42
C LYS A 420 14.93 0.40 14.42
N ALA A 421 13.74 0.25 13.83
CA ALA A 421 13.50 -0.72 12.76
C ALA A 421 14.25 -0.35 11.47
N GLY A 422 14.36 0.94 11.15
CA GLY A 422 15.13 1.46 10.01
C GLY A 422 16.66 1.40 10.17
N GLU A 423 17.17 1.42 11.41
CA GLU A 423 18.57 1.14 11.73
C GLU A 423 18.94 -0.35 11.51
N GLY A 424 17.95 -1.24 11.57
CA GLY A 424 18.06 -2.67 11.27
C GLY A 424 17.95 -3.57 12.50
N ALA A 425 18.16 -4.87 12.27
CA ALA A 425 18.18 -5.88 13.33
C ALA A 425 19.56 -5.94 14.01
N PRO A 426 19.63 -6.39 15.29
CA PRO A 426 20.91 -6.64 15.96
C PRO A 426 21.74 -7.72 15.24
N GLN A 427 23.05 -7.73 15.52
CA GLN A 427 24.01 -8.63 14.88
C GLN A 427 23.55 -10.10 14.93
N GLY A 428 23.61 -10.78 13.78
CA GLY A 428 23.19 -12.18 13.63
C GLY A 428 21.71 -12.38 13.30
N PHE A 429 20.90 -11.31 13.26
CA PHE A 429 19.46 -11.38 12.98
C PHE A 429 19.05 -10.66 11.68
N THR A 430 17.81 -10.87 11.27
CA THR A 430 17.12 -10.10 10.24
C THR A 430 15.68 -9.83 10.67
N LEU A 431 15.27 -8.57 10.64
CA LEU A 431 13.88 -8.17 10.89
C LEU A 431 13.07 -8.52 9.62
N ALA A 432 12.29 -9.60 9.69
CA ALA A 432 11.63 -10.22 8.55
C ALA A 432 10.20 -9.68 8.33
N LEU A 433 9.56 -9.17 9.38
CA LEU A 433 8.25 -8.51 9.33
C LEU A 433 8.14 -7.46 10.43
N ALA A 434 7.57 -6.31 10.11
CA ALA A 434 7.39 -5.17 11.02
C ALA A 434 6.01 -4.51 10.80
N ASP A 435 4.94 -5.12 11.35
CA ASP A 435 3.58 -4.56 11.35
C ASP A 435 3.40 -3.54 12.48
N ILE A 436 4.10 -2.41 12.36
CA ILE A 436 4.07 -1.34 13.36
C ILE A 436 2.86 -0.44 13.05
N ARG A 437 1.79 -0.55 13.84
CA ARG A 437 0.61 0.31 13.74
C ARG A 437 0.69 1.49 14.72
N PRO A 438 0.27 2.70 14.31
CA PRO A 438 0.32 3.90 15.14
C PRO A 438 -0.73 3.88 16.27
N PRO A 439 -0.62 4.72 17.31
CA PRO A 439 -1.60 4.75 18.40
C PRO A 439 -2.98 5.21 17.89
N VAL A 440 -4.06 4.86 18.58
CA VAL A 440 -5.38 5.43 18.27
C VAL A 440 -5.46 6.85 18.82
N ALA A 441 -5.66 7.85 17.96
CA ALA A 441 -6.00 9.20 18.38
C ALA A 441 -7.49 9.28 18.75
N SER A 442 -7.80 9.87 19.91
CA SER A 442 -9.17 10.01 20.41
C SER A 442 -9.32 11.33 21.18
N PRO A 443 -9.92 12.38 20.58
CA PRO A 443 -10.38 12.46 19.18
C PRO A 443 -9.22 12.42 18.17
N PHE A 444 -9.45 11.81 17.01
CA PHE A 444 -8.61 11.99 15.82
C PHE A 444 -8.97 13.34 15.20
N THR A 445 -8.02 14.27 15.14
CA THR A 445 -8.21 15.61 14.56
C THR A 445 -7.31 15.83 13.35
N PHE A 446 -7.72 16.69 12.42
CA PHE A 446 -6.94 17.08 11.24
C PHE A 446 -7.14 18.56 10.95
N SER A 447 -6.11 19.24 10.45
CA SER A 447 -6.20 20.64 10.04
C SER A 447 -5.25 20.96 8.87
N ALA A 448 -5.78 21.63 7.84
CA ALA A 448 -4.99 22.19 6.75
C ALA A 448 -5.30 23.68 6.62
N VAL A 449 -4.32 24.53 6.96
CA VAL A 449 -4.43 25.99 7.01
C VAL A 449 -3.72 26.61 5.80
N LYS A 450 -4.47 27.23 4.89
CA LYS A 450 -3.93 28.02 3.76
C LYS A 450 -3.77 29.48 4.18
N THR A 451 -2.55 30.00 4.11
CA THR A 451 -2.25 31.41 4.42
C THR A 451 -2.53 32.31 3.23
N ALA A 452 -2.70 33.62 3.47
CA ALA A 452 -2.91 34.63 2.42
C ALA A 452 -1.70 34.84 1.48
N GLY A 453 -0.57 34.18 1.75
CA GLY A 453 0.56 34.07 0.82
C GLY A 453 0.46 32.85 -0.11
N GLY A 454 -0.66 32.13 -0.13
CA GLY A 454 -0.88 30.89 -0.88
C GLY A 454 -0.38 29.63 -0.17
N SER A 455 0.66 29.75 0.66
CA SER A 455 1.32 28.61 1.31
C SER A 455 0.45 27.96 2.38
N THR A 456 0.43 26.62 2.42
CA THR A 456 -0.44 25.79 3.27
C THR A 456 0.35 25.00 4.32
N ALA A 457 -0.16 24.91 5.55
CA ALA A 457 0.38 24.08 6.63
C ALA A 457 -0.60 22.99 7.03
N VAL A 458 -0.12 21.77 7.27
CA VAL A 458 -0.93 20.60 7.68
C VAL A 458 -0.52 20.13 9.08
N THR A 459 -1.49 19.94 9.96
CA THR A 459 -1.31 19.53 11.37
C THR A 459 -2.45 18.61 11.84
N GLY A 460 -2.33 18.05 13.05
CA GLY A 460 -3.27 17.04 13.57
C GLY A 460 -2.73 15.64 13.29
N TYR A 461 -3.56 14.76 12.76
CA TYR A 461 -3.22 13.37 12.47
C TYR A 461 -3.56 12.94 11.04
N LEU A 462 -2.92 11.86 10.61
CA LEU A 462 -3.16 11.15 9.35
C LEU A 462 -3.21 9.64 9.63
N PRO A 463 -4.02 8.85 8.92
CA PRO A 463 -4.09 7.40 9.16
C PRO A 463 -2.76 6.70 8.83
N ASP A 464 -2.14 7.05 7.70
CA ASP A 464 -0.94 6.41 7.19
C ASP A 464 -0.14 7.34 6.25
N ASP A 465 1.04 6.88 5.82
CA ASP A 465 1.92 7.65 4.92
C ASP A 465 1.46 7.65 3.45
N ALA A 466 0.52 6.80 3.03
CA ALA A 466 -0.09 6.85 1.69
C ALA A 466 -1.15 7.94 1.62
N ALA A 467 -1.99 8.10 2.65
CA ALA A 467 -2.89 9.23 2.82
C ALA A 467 -2.12 10.56 2.87
N ARG A 468 -0.98 10.60 3.57
CA ARG A 468 -0.04 11.74 3.51
C ARG A 468 0.41 12.03 2.08
N ALA A 469 0.81 11.00 1.33
CA ALA A 469 1.27 11.17 -0.05
C ALA A 469 0.15 11.70 -0.97
N GLU A 470 -1.05 11.13 -0.90
CA GLU A 470 -2.20 11.57 -1.71
C GLU A 470 -2.61 13.02 -1.39
N LEU A 471 -2.80 13.36 -0.12
CA LEU A 471 -3.16 14.72 0.30
C LEU A 471 -2.07 15.74 -0.08
N ARG A 472 -0.80 15.33 -0.09
CA ARG A 472 0.30 16.17 -0.57
C ARG A 472 0.22 16.47 -2.07
N THR A 473 -0.30 15.58 -2.91
CA THR A 473 -0.51 15.90 -4.35
C THR A 473 -1.52 17.04 -4.54
N ARG A 474 -2.45 17.19 -3.59
CA ARG A 474 -3.52 18.20 -3.58
C ARG A 474 -3.06 19.55 -2.99
N ILE A 475 -1.82 19.66 -2.49
CA ILE A 475 -1.27 20.86 -1.84
C ILE A 475 0.06 21.26 -2.52
N PRO A 476 0.03 22.06 -3.60
CA PRO A 476 1.24 22.41 -4.36
C PRO A 476 2.23 23.26 -3.54
N ASP A 477 1.75 24.24 -2.77
CA ASP A 477 2.57 25.12 -1.93
C ASP A 477 2.54 24.71 -0.45
N LEU A 478 2.96 23.47 -0.15
CA LEU A 478 3.07 22.96 1.22
C LEU A 478 4.25 23.61 1.96
N ALA A 479 3.97 24.51 2.91
CA ALA A 479 4.94 25.17 3.77
C ALA A 479 5.48 24.26 4.87
N SER A 480 4.61 23.45 5.47
CA SER A 480 4.97 22.52 6.54
C SER A 480 3.91 21.42 6.69
N ASP A 481 4.35 20.18 6.85
CA ASP A 481 3.55 19.07 7.37
C ASP A 481 4.12 18.69 8.73
N THR A 482 3.29 18.82 9.77
CA THR A 482 3.55 18.34 11.13
C THR A 482 2.33 17.58 11.66
N ALA A 483 1.64 16.84 10.78
CA ALA A 483 0.61 15.90 11.21
C ALA A 483 1.27 14.57 11.60
N ASP A 484 0.76 13.92 12.64
CA ASP A 484 1.31 12.66 13.15
C ASP A 484 0.52 11.44 12.67
N PRO A 485 1.18 10.29 12.41
CA PRO A 485 0.48 9.06 12.08
C PRO A 485 -0.31 8.54 13.29
N ALA A 486 -1.61 8.27 13.12
CA ALA A 486 -2.49 7.73 14.15
C ALA A 486 -3.65 6.89 13.57
N ASP A 487 -4.00 5.81 14.25
CA ASP A 487 -5.26 5.09 14.01
C ASP A 487 -6.45 5.94 14.50
N GLY A 488 -7.66 5.62 14.05
CA GLY A 488 -8.89 6.29 14.50
C GLY A 488 -9.42 7.40 13.57
N ALA A 489 -8.85 7.54 12.37
CA ALA A 489 -9.41 8.35 11.31
C ALA A 489 -10.86 7.91 10.96
N PRO A 490 -11.75 8.84 10.55
CA PRO A 490 -13.09 8.49 10.09
C PRO A 490 -13.05 7.69 8.78
N GLU A 491 -14.12 6.96 8.48
CA GLU A 491 -14.29 6.28 7.18
C GLU A 491 -14.11 7.28 6.02
N ASN A 492 -13.45 6.83 4.95
CA ASN A 492 -13.14 7.65 3.77
C ASN A 492 -12.34 8.94 4.05
N PHE A 493 -11.60 9.01 5.16
CA PHE A 493 -10.82 10.18 5.58
C PHE A 493 -10.03 10.84 4.43
N THR A 494 -9.24 10.08 3.67
CA THR A 494 -8.35 10.64 2.64
C THR A 494 -9.13 11.29 1.49
N PHE A 495 -10.23 10.67 1.05
CA PHE A 495 -11.15 11.26 0.08
C PHE A 495 -11.80 12.53 0.62
N LEU A 496 -12.31 12.48 1.86
CA LEU A 496 -12.98 13.61 2.52
C LEU A 496 -12.03 14.80 2.73
N ALA A 497 -10.85 14.58 3.32
CA ALA A 497 -9.78 15.55 3.42
C ALA A 497 -9.40 16.10 2.03
N GLY A 498 -9.29 15.21 1.04
CA GLY A 498 -8.96 15.56 -0.34
C GLY A 498 -9.97 16.48 -1.01
N LYS A 499 -11.27 16.28 -0.78
CA LYS A 499 -12.34 17.18 -1.23
C LYS A 499 -12.37 18.50 -0.46
N GLY A 500 -12.07 18.49 0.84
CA GLY A 500 -11.82 19.73 1.59
C GLY A 500 -10.67 20.55 1.00
N LEU A 501 -9.56 19.90 0.64
CA LEU A 501 -8.39 20.54 0.03
C LEU A 501 -8.66 21.09 -1.38
N GLU A 502 -9.46 20.39 -2.20
CA GLU A 502 -9.94 20.90 -3.50
C GLU A 502 -10.67 22.25 -3.34
N VAL A 503 -11.52 22.39 -2.32
CA VAL A 503 -12.20 23.66 -2.00
C VAL A 503 -11.23 24.70 -1.43
N LEU A 504 -10.33 24.31 -0.51
CA LEU A 504 -9.33 25.19 0.09
C LEU A 504 -8.37 25.80 -0.95
N ALA A 505 -8.06 25.06 -2.02
CA ALA A 505 -7.24 25.55 -3.12
C ALA A 505 -7.84 26.80 -3.79
N LEU A 506 -9.18 26.93 -3.83
CA LEU A 506 -9.91 28.06 -4.41
C LEU A 506 -10.00 29.29 -3.49
N LEU A 507 -9.72 29.13 -2.19
CA LEU A 507 -9.76 30.23 -1.21
C LEU A 507 -8.46 31.03 -1.22
N ASP A 508 -8.49 32.31 -0.85
CA ASP A 508 -7.28 33.13 -0.74
C ASP A 508 -6.55 32.90 0.59
N SER A 509 -7.32 32.70 1.66
CA SER A 509 -6.85 32.03 2.87
C SER A 509 -8.01 31.32 3.57
N GLY A 510 -7.71 30.31 4.38
CA GLY A 510 -8.74 29.50 5.03
C GLY A 510 -8.17 28.30 5.78
N THR A 511 -9.06 27.50 6.36
CA THR A 511 -8.72 26.25 7.03
C THR A 511 -9.77 25.19 6.72
N VAL A 512 -9.32 23.97 6.42
CA VAL A 512 -10.13 22.74 6.47
C VAL A 512 -9.80 22.04 7.79
N THR A 513 -10.82 21.63 8.57
CA THR A 513 -10.60 20.86 9.80
C THR A 513 -11.48 19.62 9.88
N PHE A 514 -11.00 18.61 10.61
CA PHE A 514 -11.83 17.60 11.27
C PHE A 514 -11.58 17.68 12.77
N ASP A 515 -12.65 17.84 13.57
CA ASP A 515 -12.56 18.07 15.03
C ASP A 515 -12.61 16.80 15.90
N GLY A 516 -12.77 15.63 15.27
CA GLY A 516 -13.06 14.35 15.92
C GLY A 516 -14.46 13.80 15.64
N ALA A 517 -15.38 14.64 15.18
CA ALA A 517 -16.74 14.26 14.80
C ALA A 517 -17.24 14.97 13.54
N ASN A 518 -16.88 16.24 13.34
CA ASN A 518 -17.39 17.12 12.29
C ASN A 518 -16.26 17.63 11.39
N TRP A 519 -16.58 17.82 10.11
CA TRP A 519 -15.72 18.54 9.17
C TRP A 519 -16.13 20.01 9.06
N SER A 520 -15.14 20.91 8.89
CA SER A 520 -15.37 22.33 8.65
C SER A 520 -14.47 22.90 7.56
N ILE A 521 -14.97 23.92 6.86
CA ILE A 521 -14.20 24.82 5.99
C ILE A 521 -14.55 26.26 6.38
N ASP A 522 -13.58 27.00 6.90
CA ASP A 522 -13.66 28.46 7.08
C ASP A 522 -12.65 29.15 6.14
N GLY A 523 -12.96 30.33 5.64
CA GLY A 523 -11.95 31.12 4.95
C GLY A 523 -12.47 32.43 4.38
N VAL A 524 -11.64 33.04 3.53
CA VAL A 524 -11.92 34.29 2.80
C VAL A 524 -11.53 34.15 1.34
N VAL A 525 -12.22 34.91 0.51
CA VAL A 525 -11.89 35.12 -0.92
C VAL A 525 -11.82 36.61 -1.22
N ASP A 526 -10.98 37.00 -2.18
CA ASP A 526 -10.82 38.40 -2.61
C ASP A 526 -11.93 38.89 -3.55
N THR A 527 -12.68 37.96 -4.15
CA THR A 527 -13.63 38.21 -5.23
C THR A 527 -14.88 37.32 -5.10
N PRO A 528 -16.08 37.83 -5.44
CA PRO A 528 -17.30 37.02 -5.49
C PRO A 528 -17.18 35.80 -6.41
N GLN A 529 -16.42 35.92 -7.50
CA GLN A 529 -16.19 34.83 -8.46
C GLN A 529 -15.52 33.61 -7.82
N LYS A 530 -14.46 33.80 -7.02
CA LYS A 530 -13.85 32.71 -6.25
C LYS A 530 -14.81 32.14 -5.21
N GLY A 531 -15.61 33.00 -4.55
CA GLY A 531 -16.62 32.56 -3.59
C GLY A 531 -17.69 31.65 -4.20
N PHE A 532 -18.20 32.00 -5.39
CA PHE A 532 -19.12 31.15 -6.15
C PHE A 532 -18.44 29.87 -6.65
N ALA A 533 -17.16 29.92 -7.07
CA ALA A 533 -16.41 28.73 -7.45
C ALA A 533 -16.20 27.77 -6.26
N ALA A 534 -15.88 28.30 -5.08
CA ALA A 534 -15.72 27.52 -3.86
C ALA A 534 -17.06 26.89 -3.39
N ASP A 535 -18.18 27.64 -3.43
CA ASP A 535 -19.49 27.12 -3.04
C ASP A 535 -20.00 26.07 -4.05
N ALA A 536 -19.70 26.26 -5.34
CA ALA A 536 -19.98 25.28 -6.38
C ALA A 536 -19.15 24.02 -6.20
N ALA A 537 -17.83 24.12 -5.97
CA ALA A 537 -16.96 22.97 -5.71
C ALA A 537 -17.40 22.20 -4.45
N TYR A 538 -17.70 22.92 -3.36
CA TYR A 538 -18.22 22.36 -2.11
C TYR A 538 -19.55 21.62 -2.29
N SER A 539 -20.42 22.14 -3.16
CA SER A 539 -21.72 21.52 -3.47
C SER A 539 -21.58 20.32 -4.41
N VAL A 540 -20.74 20.40 -5.45
CA VAL A 540 -20.46 19.31 -6.40
C VAL A 540 -19.76 18.14 -5.72
N ALA A 541 -18.88 18.40 -4.75
CA ALA A 541 -18.24 17.37 -3.93
C ALA A 541 -19.17 16.74 -2.87
N GLY A 542 -20.46 17.09 -2.83
CA GLY A 542 -21.45 16.50 -1.91
C GLY A 542 -21.25 16.84 -0.43
N LEU A 543 -20.29 17.70 -0.09
CA LEU A 543 -19.87 17.93 1.31
C LEU A 543 -21.03 18.49 2.17
N ARG A 544 -21.87 19.35 1.58
CA ARG A 544 -23.05 19.90 2.26
C ARG A 544 -24.08 18.83 2.68
N THR A 545 -24.25 17.76 1.89
CA THR A 545 -25.11 16.62 2.26
C THR A 545 -24.42 15.64 3.21
N MET A 546 -23.08 15.62 3.24
CA MET A 546 -22.26 14.89 4.22
C MET A 546 -22.15 15.61 5.59
N GLY A 547 -22.97 16.63 5.85
CA GLY A 547 -23.01 17.33 7.14
C GLY A 547 -21.82 18.26 7.43
N TRP A 548 -20.97 18.54 6.44
CA TRP A 548 -19.87 19.50 6.60
C TRP A 548 -20.39 20.90 6.91
N SER A 549 -19.60 21.66 7.68
CA SER A 549 -19.84 23.08 7.96
C SER A 549 -19.01 23.97 7.03
N TYR A 550 -19.61 25.07 6.55
CA TYR A 550 -19.01 25.95 5.54
C TYR A 550 -19.19 27.42 5.90
N GLN A 551 -18.08 28.12 6.10
CA GLN A 551 -17.99 29.53 6.48
C GLN A 551 -16.96 30.29 5.63
N VAL A 552 -17.00 30.07 4.31
CA VAL A 552 -16.27 30.90 3.36
C VAL A 552 -16.94 32.27 3.29
N LYS A 553 -16.25 33.26 3.84
CA LYS A 553 -16.65 34.66 3.82
C LYS A 553 -16.29 35.20 2.43
N LEU A 554 -17.32 35.56 1.67
CA LEU A 554 -17.18 36.51 0.57
C LEU A 554 -16.44 37.75 1.11
N PRO A 555 -15.68 38.49 0.27
CA PRO A 555 -15.18 39.78 0.71
C PRO A 555 -16.40 40.61 1.13
N GLU A 556 -16.35 41.31 2.27
CA GLU A 556 -17.38 42.30 2.58
C GLU A 556 -17.51 43.18 1.35
N ALA A 557 -18.72 43.23 0.78
CA ALA A 557 -18.96 43.91 -0.48
C ALA A 557 -18.55 45.37 -0.30
N GLN A 558 -17.36 45.74 -0.81
CA GLN A 558 -16.74 47.04 -0.59
C GLN A 558 -17.80 48.08 -0.86
N THR A 559 -18.29 48.74 0.20
CA THR A 559 -19.59 49.42 0.18
C THR A 559 -19.52 50.52 -0.86
N ALA A 560 -20.04 50.23 -2.07
CA ALA A 560 -19.46 50.80 -3.30
C ALA A 560 -19.59 52.32 -3.28
N ALA A 561 -18.48 52.99 -2.92
CA ALA A 561 -18.51 54.19 -2.09
C ALA A 561 -19.54 55.19 -2.61
N ALA A 562 -20.70 55.24 -1.92
CA ALA A 562 -21.98 55.61 -2.51
C ALA A 562 -21.82 56.84 -3.40
N LEU A 563 -21.86 56.61 -4.72
CA LEU A 563 -21.29 57.53 -5.70
C LEU A 563 -21.80 58.95 -5.40
N PRO A 564 -20.90 59.93 -5.22
CA PRO A 564 -21.27 61.22 -4.65
C PRO A 564 -22.42 61.81 -5.48
N ILE A 565 -23.52 62.18 -4.81
CA ILE A 565 -24.70 62.71 -5.47
C ILE A 565 -24.36 64.14 -5.91
N ILE A 566 -24.07 64.30 -7.21
CA ILE A 566 -23.64 65.56 -7.79
C ILE A 566 -24.87 66.38 -8.13
N SER A 567 -25.03 67.51 -7.44
CA SER A 567 -26.07 68.49 -7.73
C SER A 567 -25.49 69.91 -7.76
N PRO A 568 -25.60 70.67 -8.87
CA PRO A 568 -26.16 70.26 -10.16
C PRO A 568 -25.26 69.22 -10.87
N TYR A 569 -25.85 68.19 -11.49
CA TYR A 569 -25.09 67.22 -12.27
C TYR A 569 -24.44 67.90 -13.49
N ALA A 570 -23.17 67.61 -13.75
CA ALA A 570 -22.42 68.27 -14.81
C ALA A 570 -21.59 67.28 -15.62
N TRP A 571 -21.78 67.28 -16.93
CA TRP A 571 -21.04 66.45 -17.88
C TRP A 571 -20.86 67.20 -19.21
N ARG A 572 -19.74 67.01 -19.89
CA ARG A 572 -19.44 67.65 -21.18
C ARG A 572 -18.62 66.74 -22.09
N ALA A 573 -19.00 66.71 -23.36
CA ALA A 573 -18.20 66.19 -24.46
C ALA A 573 -17.83 67.36 -25.39
N GLN A 574 -16.55 67.55 -25.69
CA GLN A 574 -16.07 68.58 -26.61
C GLN A 574 -15.29 67.95 -27.76
N LYS A 575 -15.75 68.16 -28.99
CA LYS A 575 -15.10 67.74 -30.23
C LYS A 575 -14.25 68.89 -30.77
N ALA A 576 -12.96 68.66 -30.96
CA ALA A 576 -12.06 69.58 -31.65
C ALA A 576 -12.04 69.30 -33.17
N SER A 577 -11.55 70.27 -33.95
CA SER A 577 -11.48 70.22 -35.42
C SER A 577 -10.50 69.18 -35.98
N ASP A 578 -9.69 68.52 -35.15
CA ASP A 578 -8.90 67.33 -35.50
C ASP A 578 -9.68 66.00 -35.37
N GLY A 579 -10.92 66.05 -34.87
CA GLY A 579 -11.75 64.89 -34.56
C GLY A 579 -11.52 64.28 -33.18
N THR A 580 -10.61 64.82 -32.35
CA THR A 580 -10.41 64.39 -30.97
C THR A 580 -11.58 64.82 -30.09
N VAL A 581 -12.06 63.93 -29.22
CA VAL A 581 -13.20 64.20 -28.32
C VAL A 581 -12.78 64.09 -26.85
N ASN A 582 -12.97 65.15 -26.08
CA ASN A 582 -12.64 65.21 -24.66
C ASN A 582 -13.92 65.14 -23.80
N PHE A 583 -13.98 64.17 -22.87
CA PHE A 583 -15.09 63.98 -21.94
C PHE A 583 -14.70 64.44 -20.53
N THR A 584 -15.52 65.29 -19.93
CA THR A 584 -15.26 65.92 -18.61
C THR A 584 -16.54 66.01 -17.77
N GLY A 585 -16.39 66.19 -16.45
CA GLY A 585 -17.50 66.15 -15.49
C GLY A 585 -17.72 64.75 -14.92
N PHE A 586 -18.98 64.33 -14.76
CA PHE A 586 -19.32 63.07 -14.10
C PHE A 586 -20.02 62.09 -15.04
N ALA A 587 -19.67 60.80 -14.91
CA ALA A 587 -20.32 59.67 -15.56
C ALA A 587 -21.12 58.87 -14.52
N PRO A 588 -22.35 58.42 -14.84
CA PRO A 588 -23.23 57.75 -13.87
C PRO A 588 -22.80 56.31 -13.54
N SER A 589 -22.01 55.66 -14.39
CA SER A 589 -21.55 54.29 -14.16
C SER A 589 -20.24 53.96 -14.90
N PRO A 590 -19.49 52.94 -14.47
CA PRO A 590 -18.36 52.40 -15.22
C PRO A 590 -18.76 51.92 -16.63
N ALA A 591 -19.97 51.37 -16.79
CA ALA A 591 -20.50 50.94 -18.08
C ALA A 591 -20.65 52.10 -19.07
N PHE A 592 -21.05 53.29 -18.61
CA PHE A 592 -21.12 54.48 -19.45
C PHE A 592 -19.73 54.93 -19.92
N LYS A 593 -18.70 54.88 -19.06
CA LYS A 593 -17.30 55.12 -19.48
C LYS A 593 -16.83 54.13 -20.54
N SER A 594 -17.13 52.85 -20.36
CA SER A 594 -16.83 51.81 -21.36
C SER A 594 -17.54 52.08 -22.69
N TYR A 595 -18.80 52.53 -22.67
CA TYR A 595 -19.53 52.96 -23.87
C TYR A 595 -18.84 54.14 -24.57
N LEU A 596 -18.43 55.19 -23.84
CA LEU A 596 -17.71 56.33 -24.43
C LEU A 596 -16.41 55.89 -25.13
N LYS A 597 -15.63 54.99 -24.50
CA LYS A 597 -14.39 54.45 -25.07
C LYS A 597 -14.60 53.64 -26.35
N VAL A 598 -15.73 52.96 -26.49
CA VAL A 598 -16.08 52.23 -27.73
C VAL A 598 -16.67 53.16 -28.79
N ARG A 599 -17.46 54.16 -28.39
CA ARG A 599 -18.17 55.06 -29.32
C ARG A 599 -17.25 56.10 -29.97
N ALA A 600 -16.16 56.49 -29.32
CA ALA A 600 -15.19 57.46 -29.85
C ALA A 600 -13.75 56.93 -29.72
N ALA A 601 -13.20 56.38 -30.81
CA ALA A 601 -11.90 55.72 -30.83
C ALA A 601 -10.71 56.65 -30.51
N THR A 602 -10.82 57.93 -30.81
CA THR A 602 -9.85 58.99 -30.51
C THR A 602 -10.37 59.95 -29.43
N ALA A 603 -10.67 59.38 -28.26
CA ALA A 603 -11.20 60.13 -27.13
C ALA A 603 -10.29 60.16 -25.90
N LEU A 604 -10.37 61.27 -25.16
CA LEU A 604 -9.79 61.45 -23.83
C LEU A 604 -10.93 61.50 -22.81
N ASP A 605 -11.10 60.44 -22.02
CA ASP A 605 -12.07 60.42 -20.91
C ASP A 605 -11.41 60.87 -19.61
N ALA A 606 -11.74 62.09 -19.19
CA ALA A 606 -11.35 62.69 -17.91
C ALA A 606 -12.55 62.85 -16.96
N THR A 607 -13.66 62.09 -17.16
CA THR A 607 -14.80 62.11 -16.24
C THR A 607 -14.49 61.40 -14.91
N ALA A 608 -15.11 61.85 -13.82
CA ALA A 608 -15.21 61.09 -12.56
C ALA A 608 -16.48 60.22 -12.54
N LEU A 609 -16.61 59.31 -11.57
CA LEU A 609 -17.89 58.63 -11.31
C LEU A 609 -18.71 59.42 -10.28
N GLY A 610 -20.02 59.57 -10.51
CA GLY A 610 -20.92 60.31 -9.61
C GLY A 610 -22.39 60.04 -9.92
N ALA A 611 -23.23 59.99 -8.88
CA ALA A 611 -24.67 59.78 -8.99
C ALA A 611 -25.44 61.12 -9.09
N GLY A 612 -26.74 61.06 -9.32
CA GLY A 612 -27.60 62.25 -9.49
C GLY A 612 -27.74 62.73 -10.93
N ALA A 613 -27.38 61.90 -11.92
CA ALA A 613 -27.72 62.15 -13.31
C ALA A 613 -29.25 62.17 -13.51
N PRO A 614 -29.80 63.03 -14.38
CA PRO A 614 -31.22 63.00 -14.76
C PRO A 614 -31.66 61.64 -15.33
N ASP A 615 -32.95 61.30 -15.17
CA ASP A 615 -33.51 60.03 -15.63
C ASP A 615 -33.38 59.82 -17.16
N ASP A 616 -33.40 60.91 -17.94
CA ASP A 616 -33.21 60.91 -19.40
C ASP A 616 -31.74 60.81 -19.84
N PHE A 617 -30.77 60.92 -18.91
CA PHE A 617 -29.36 61.15 -19.21
C PHE A 617 -28.79 60.21 -20.26
N GLY A 618 -29.10 58.90 -20.16
CA GLY A 618 -28.61 57.90 -21.11
C GLY A 618 -29.10 58.14 -22.54
N ALA A 619 -30.38 58.46 -22.73
CA ALA A 619 -30.96 58.71 -24.04
C ALA A 619 -30.48 60.06 -24.61
N SER A 620 -30.54 61.12 -23.80
CA SER A 620 -30.12 62.47 -24.18
C SER A 620 -28.62 62.57 -24.48
N ALA A 621 -27.76 61.88 -23.71
CA ALA A 621 -26.33 61.82 -24.00
C ALA A 621 -26.04 61.11 -25.32
N VAL A 622 -26.72 60.00 -25.63
CA VAL A 622 -26.54 59.29 -26.90
C VAL A 622 -27.03 60.13 -28.09
N ALA A 623 -28.23 60.71 -28.02
CA ALA A 623 -28.76 61.58 -29.06
C ALA A 623 -27.89 62.83 -29.28
N GLY A 624 -27.43 63.45 -28.19
CA GLY A 624 -26.50 64.58 -28.24
C GLY A 624 -25.13 64.24 -28.81
N LEU A 625 -24.60 63.03 -28.54
CA LEU A 625 -23.32 62.60 -29.09
C LEU A 625 -23.40 62.31 -30.58
N ASP A 626 -24.47 61.67 -31.04
CA ASP A 626 -24.72 61.49 -32.48
C ASP A 626 -24.74 62.84 -33.21
N ALA A 627 -25.37 63.86 -32.61
CA ALA A 627 -25.37 65.23 -33.13
C ALA A 627 -23.98 65.91 -33.05
N LEU A 628 -23.25 65.78 -31.93
CA LEU A 628 -21.92 66.36 -31.75
C LEU A 628 -20.89 65.79 -32.75
N PHE A 629 -20.95 64.49 -33.07
CA PHE A 629 -20.03 63.91 -34.04
C PHE A 629 -20.28 64.40 -35.47
N ALA A 630 -21.52 64.82 -35.77
CA ALA A 630 -21.92 65.42 -37.05
C ALA A 630 -21.63 66.92 -37.18
N LEU A 631 -21.31 67.63 -36.08
CA LEU A 631 -20.71 68.97 -36.12
C LEU A 631 -19.25 68.89 -36.56
N ASP A 632 -18.69 69.92 -37.19
CA ASP A 632 -17.26 69.93 -37.55
C ASP A 632 -16.39 70.02 -36.29
N GLU A 633 -16.67 71.02 -35.45
CA GLU A 633 -16.20 71.13 -34.07
C GLU A 633 -17.31 71.69 -33.16
N GLY A 634 -17.26 71.39 -31.86
CA GLY A 634 -18.33 71.79 -30.94
C GLY A 634 -18.25 71.24 -29.53
N SER A 635 -19.27 71.55 -28.73
CA SER A 635 -19.45 71.09 -27.35
C SER A 635 -20.90 70.68 -27.11
N LEU A 636 -21.08 69.48 -26.58
CA LEU A 636 -22.30 69.01 -25.91
C LEU A 636 -22.06 69.10 -24.40
N GLY A 637 -23.00 69.66 -23.64
CA GLY A 637 -22.87 69.75 -22.18
C GLY A 637 -24.20 69.75 -21.44
N LEU A 638 -24.24 69.06 -20.31
CA LEU A 638 -25.30 69.07 -19.32
C LEU A 638 -24.88 69.90 -18.10
N ASN A 639 -25.79 70.72 -17.58
CA ASN A 639 -25.66 71.35 -16.27
C ASN A 639 -27.03 71.33 -15.55
N GLY A 640 -27.11 70.59 -14.45
CA GLY A 640 -28.38 70.26 -13.79
C GLY A 640 -29.21 69.35 -14.68
N ALA A 641 -30.35 69.86 -15.16
CA ALA A 641 -31.20 69.21 -16.16
C ALA A 641 -31.14 69.91 -17.55
N ARG A 642 -30.37 71.01 -17.69
CA ARG A 642 -30.30 71.75 -18.96
C ARG A 642 -29.15 71.24 -19.82
N TRP A 643 -29.50 70.73 -20.99
CA TRP A 643 -28.59 70.36 -22.06
C TRP A 643 -28.24 71.56 -22.93
N THR A 644 -27.03 71.55 -23.47
CA THR A 644 -26.47 72.57 -24.36
C THR A 644 -25.75 71.88 -25.51
N LEU A 645 -26.04 72.27 -26.75
CA LEU A 645 -25.30 71.81 -27.94
C LEU A 645 -24.87 73.02 -28.75
N THR A 646 -23.57 73.14 -28.98
CA THR A 646 -22.89 74.33 -29.51
C THR A 646 -21.82 73.89 -30.50
N GLY A 647 -21.65 74.59 -31.62
CA GLY A 647 -20.57 74.29 -32.58
C GLY A 647 -20.79 74.85 -33.97
N GLU A 648 -19.90 74.48 -34.89
CA GLU A 648 -19.93 74.89 -36.30
C GLU A 648 -20.26 73.72 -37.24
N VAL A 649 -20.84 74.08 -38.39
CA VAL A 649 -20.95 73.23 -39.58
C VAL A 649 -20.62 74.02 -40.85
N ASP A 650 -20.16 73.34 -41.88
CA ASP A 650 -19.85 73.95 -43.18
C ASP A 650 -21.04 74.67 -43.87
N ASN A 651 -22.28 74.21 -43.70
CA ASN A 651 -23.44 74.81 -44.39
C ASN A 651 -24.78 74.70 -43.64
N ALA A 652 -25.73 75.57 -43.99
CA ALA A 652 -27.04 75.65 -43.34
C ALA A 652 -27.87 74.37 -43.48
N GLY A 653 -27.74 73.63 -44.59
CA GLY A 653 -28.42 72.33 -44.77
C GLY A 653 -27.93 71.27 -43.77
N ALA A 654 -26.63 71.27 -43.44
CA ALA A 654 -26.08 70.40 -42.41
C ALA A 654 -26.61 70.77 -41.01
N ARG A 655 -26.68 72.08 -40.68
CA ARG A 655 -27.28 72.58 -39.44
C ARG A 655 -28.71 72.08 -39.27
N ASP A 656 -29.54 72.27 -40.29
CA ASP A 656 -30.96 71.96 -40.26
C ASP A 656 -31.23 70.45 -40.24
N THR A 657 -30.35 69.65 -40.87
CA THR A 657 -30.35 68.18 -40.77
C THR A 657 -30.07 67.72 -39.34
N ILE A 658 -29.04 68.27 -38.68
CA ILE A 658 -28.67 67.90 -37.30
C ILE A 658 -29.78 68.32 -36.31
N GLN A 659 -30.35 69.52 -36.47
CA GLN A 659 -31.46 69.98 -35.64
C GLN A 659 -32.71 69.12 -35.82
N SER A 660 -33.04 68.72 -37.05
CA SER A 660 -34.18 67.84 -37.34
C SER A 660 -33.99 66.43 -36.78
N ALA A 661 -32.80 65.84 -36.94
CA ALA A 661 -32.47 64.51 -36.43
C ALA A 661 -32.46 64.45 -34.89
N LEU A 662 -32.15 65.57 -34.23
CA LEU A 662 -32.19 65.70 -32.77
C LEU A 662 -33.62 65.91 -32.25
N ALA A 663 -34.43 66.75 -32.92
CA ALA A 663 -35.77 67.16 -32.45
C ALA A 663 -36.76 66.00 -32.21
N GLY A 664 -36.60 64.86 -32.90
CA GLY A 664 -37.40 63.65 -32.66
C GLY A 664 -36.89 62.73 -31.54
N ARG A 665 -35.79 63.09 -30.86
CA ARG A 665 -35.06 62.24 -29.89
C ARG A 665 -34.80 62.91 -28.53
N ILE A 666 -35.23 64.17 -28.33
CA ILE A 666 -35.00 64.96 -27.11
C ILE A 666 -36.27 65.67 -26.64
N ASP A 667 -36.31 66.08 -25.38
CA ASP A 667 -37.22 67.13 -24.91
C ASP A 667 -36.64 68.52 -25.18
N ALA A 668 -37.19 69.22 -26.19
CA ALA A 668 -36.75 70.55 -26.58
C ALA A 668 -36.88 71.62 -25.47
N ALA A 669 -37.71 71.43 -24.44
CA ALA A 669 -37.83 72.39 -23.34
C ALA A 669 -36.55 72.48 -22.47
N ASN A 670 -35.79 71.38 -22.42
CA ASN A 670 -34.59 71.25 -21.59
C ASN A 670 -33.27 71.48 -22.36
N TRP A 671 -33.32 71.74 -23.67
CA TRP A 671 -32.14 71.89 -24.53
C TRP A 671 -31.95 73.32 -25.06
N GLN A 672 -30.70 73.79 -25.08
CA GLN A 672 -30.29 75.01 -25.78
C GLN A 672 -29.33 74.65 -26.92
N ILE A 673 -29.80 74.77 -28.15
CA ILE A 673 -29.04 74.42 -29.36
C ILE A 673 -28.61 75.71 -30.07
N ALA A 674 -27.32 75.87 -30.32
CA ALA A 674 -26.73 77.01 -31.01
C ALA A 674 -25.61 76.54 -31.96
N ILE A 675 -26.03 76.05 -33.13
CA ILE A 675 -25.15 75.59 -34.21
C ILE A 675 -25.06 76.69 -35.27
N GLN A 676 -23.85 77.17 -35.55
CA GLN A 676 -23.61 78.14 -36.62
C GLN A 676 -23.20 77.43 -37.92
N ALA A 677 -23.72 77.89 -39.05
CA ALA A 677 -23.28 77.43 -40.36
C ALA A 677 -22.42 78.50 -41.04
N ARG A 678 -21.27 78.11 -41.60
CA ARG A 678 -20.25 79.04 -42.14
C ARG A 678 -20.72 79.86 -43.36
N ASP A 679 -21.81 79.46 -43.99
CA ASP A 679 -22.49 80.12 -45.11
C ASP A 679 -23.66 81.05 -44.69
N SER A 680 -23.95 81.16 -43.38
CA SER A 680 -25.12 81.87 -42.87
C SER A 680 -25.10 83.37 -43.22
N ALA A 681 -26.15 83.84 -43.89
CA ALA A 681 -26.37 85.26 -44.12
C ALA A 681 -26.64 86.01 -42.79
N PRO A 682 -26.26 87.30 -42.68
CA PRO A 682 -26.46 88.07 -41.46
C PRO A 682 -27.96 88.22 -41.13
N VAL A 683 -28.30 88.10 -39.84
CA VAL A 683 -29.68 88.27 -39.36
C VAL A 683 -29.98 89.77 -39.16
N VAL A 684 -31.09 90.25 -39.70
CA VAL A 684 -31.50 91.66 -39.68
C VAL A 684 -32.92 91.85 -39.16
N THR A 685 -33.12 92.90 -38.34
CA THR A 685 -34.43 93.27 -37.79
C THR A 685 -34.62 94.79 -37.84
N PRO A 686 -35.77 95.32 -38.29
CA PRO A 686 -36.91 94.59 -38.87
C PRO A 686 -36.56 94.00 -40.24
N TYR A 687 -37.10 92.81 -40.52
CA TYR A 687 -36.98 92.18 -41.82
C TYR A 687 -38.02 92.77 -42.78
N LEU A 688 -37.57 93.43 -43.83
CA LEU A 688 -38.42 94.15 -44.78
C LEU A 688 -38.23 93.61 -46.19
N TRP A 689 -39.31 93.39 -46.92
CA TRP A 689 -39.28 93.04 -48.34
C TRP A 689 -40.42 93.74 -49.09
N SER A 690 -40.19 94.10 -50.35
CA SER A 690 -41.30 94.44 -51.26
C SER A 690 -40.97 94.35 -52.75
N ALA A 691 -42.00 94.05 -53.54
CA ALA A 691 -42.06 94.24 -54.98
C ALA A 691 -43.10 95.32 -55.33
N ALA A 692 -42.74 96.29 -56.17
CA ALA A 692 -43.60 97.39 -56.59
C ALA A 692 -43.71 97.48 -58.11
N LYS A 693 -44.93 97.29 -58.65
CA LYS A 693 -45.27 97.31 -60.08
C LYS A 693 -45.80 98.68 -60.49
N GLY A 694 -45.09 99.35 -61.40
CA GLY A 694 -45.54 100.61 -62.00
C GLY A 694 -46.48 100.41 -63.19
N THR A 695 -47.11 101.50 -63.66
CA THR A 695 -48.03 101.51 -64.82
C THR A 695 -47.41 101.07 -66.14
N SER A 696 -46.08 100.98 -66.23
CA SER A 696 -45.34 100.40 -67.35
C SER A 696 -45.28 98.86 -67.32
N GLY A 697 -45.81 98.22 -66.27
CA GLY A 697 -45.69 96.78 -66.02
C GLY A 697 -44.33 96.34 -65.46
N ILE A 698 -43.39 97.28 -65.28
CA ILE A 698 -42.07 97.04 -64.68
C ILE A 698 -42.19 96.93 -63.16
N VAL A 699 -41.45 96.00 -62.56
CA VAL A 699 -41.43 95.73 -61.12
C VAL A 699 -40.07 96.10 -60.51
N ASP A 700 -40.06 96.93 -59.48
CA ASP A 700 -38.87 97.17 -58.64
C ASP A 700 -38.89 96.25 -57.41
N LEU A 701 -37.74 95.63 -57.10
CA LEU A 701 -37.54 94.72 -55.97
C LEU A 701 -36.63 95.37 -54.92
N SER A 702 -36.99 95.28 -53.63
CA SER A 702 -36.22 95.93 -52.55
C SER A 702 -36.40 95.23 -51.21
N GLY A 703 -35.37 95.30 -50.36
CA GLY A 703 -35.38 94.73 -49.01
C GLY A 703 -34.42 93.55 -48.87
N TYR A 704 -34.81 92.54 -48.09
CA TYR A 704 -34.01 91.36 -47.81
C TYR A 704 -34.64 90.09 -48.37
N LEU A 705 -33.79 89.12 -48.73
CA LEU A 705 -34.19 87.77 -49.14
C LEU A 705 -33.28 86.73 -48.47
N PRO A 706 -33.79 85.56 -48.02
CA PRO A 706 -33.01 84.63 -47.19
C PRO A 706 -31.81 83.99 -47.91
N SER A 707 -31.90 83.82 -49.23
CA SER A 707 -30.91 83.10 -50.03
C SER A 707 -30.80 83.67 -51.44
N LYS A 708 -29.67 83.36 -52.10
CA LYS A 708 -29.49 83.73 -53.52
C LYS A 708 -30.55 83.08 -54.42
N ALA A 709 -30.94 81.84 -54.13
CA ALA A 709 -31.99 81.14 -54.87
C ALA A 709 -33.35 81.86 -54.81
N LEU A 710 -33.73 82.45 -53.68
CA LEU A 710 -34.97 83.23 -53.56
C LEU A 710 -34.88 84.60 -54.24
N GLN A 711 -33.69 85.21 -54.30
CA GLN A 711 -33.44 86.39 -55.13
C GLN A 711 -33.61 86.10 -56.62
N ASP A 712 -33.03 85.00 -57.10
CA ASP A 712 -33.14 84.60 -58.51
C ASP A 712 -34.56 84.15 -58.88
N LEU A 713 -35.29 83.51 -57.95
CA LEU A 713 -36.71 83.20 -58.10
C LEU A 713 -37.58 84.46 -58.17
N ALA A 714 -37.35 85.44 -57.28
CA ALA A 714 -38.11 86.69 -57.27
C ALA A 714 -37.89 87.49 -58.56
N ALA A 715 -36.64 87.61 -59.02
CA ALA A 715 -36.30 88.24 -60.28
C ALA A 715 -36.94 87.53 -61.49
N THR A 716 -36.98 86.19 -61.47
CA THR A 716 -37.60 85.39 -62.54
C THR A 716 -39.12 85.55 -62.57
N ARG A 717 -39.82 85.47 -61.43
CA ARG A 717 -41.29 85.60 -61.37
C ARG A 717 -41.79 87.02 -61.66
N ALA A 718 -40.98 88.05 -61.43
CA ALA A 718 -41.36 89.45 -61.70
C ALA A 718 -41.41 89.81 -63.20
N VAL A 719 -40.88 88.96 -64.10
CA VAL A 719 -40.86 89.06 -65.58
C VAL A 719 -40.11 90.27 -66.16
N MET A 720 -40.38 91.49 -65.70
CA MET A 720 -39.67 92.72 -66.09
C MET A 720 -39.21 93.48 -64.85
N VAL A 721 -38.06 93.09 -64.29
CA VAL A 721 -37.45 93.81 -63.17
C VAL A 721 -36.83 95.13 -63.65
N GLY A 722 -37.18 96.24 -63.01
CA GLY A 722 -36.59 97.56 -63.29
C GLY A 722 -35.32 97.79 -62.48
N ARG A 723 -35.47 97.87 -61.16
CA ARG A 723 -34.39 97.99 -60.20
C ARG A 723 -34.52 96.89 -59.14
N ASP A 724 -33.50 96.05 -59.03
CA ASP A 724 -33.32 95.17 -57.88
C ASP A 724 -32.32 95.83 -56.90
N THR A 725 -32.75 96.01 -55.66
CA THR A 725 -31.89 96.41 -54.53
C THR A 725 -32.07 95.46 -53.34
N THR A 726 -32.39 94.19 -53.60
CA THR A 726 -32.48 93.16 -52.56
C THR A 726 -31.10 92.71 -52.10
N ALA A 727 -30.95 92.44 -50.81
CA ALA A 727 -29.73 91.94 -50.20
C ALA A 727 -29.99 90.58 -49.52
N ILE A 728 -28.97 89.71 -49.49
CA ILE A 728 -29.07 88.40 -48.84
C ILE A 728 -28.88 88.58 -47.33
N ALA A 729 -29.93 88.32 -46.57
CA ALA A 729 -29.97 88.41 -45.11
C ALA A 729 -31.14 87.56 -44.58
N SER A 730 -31.05 87.12 -43.32
CA SER A 730 -32.10 86.34 -42.65
C SER A 730 -32.81 87.15 -41.55
N GLY A 731 -33.91 86.63 -41.00
CA GLY A 731 -34.87 87.32 -40.11
C GLY A 731 -36.31 87.27 -40.63
N GLU A 732 -36.55 86.50 -41.70
CA GLU A 732 -37.81 86.26 -42.36
C GLU A 732 -38.86 85.56 -41.46
N PRO A 733 -40.16 85.79 -41.68
CA PRO A 733 -41.22 85.01 -41.04
C PRO A 733 -41.27 83.58 -41.59
N ALA A 734 -41.76 82.63 -40.80
CA ALA A 734 -42.03 81.27 -41.28
C ALA A 734 -43.07 81.29 -42.42
N GLY A 735 -42.79 80.62 -43.54
CA GLY A 735 -43.60 80.63 -44.76
C GLY A 735 -43.29 81.78 -45.73
N PHE A 736 -42.19 82.52 -45.53
CA PHE A 736 -41.85 83.69 -46.33
C PHE A 736 -41.70 83.40 -47.83
N ASP A 737 -41.22 82.21 -48.23
CA ASP A 737 -41.06 81.81 -49.62
C ASP A 737 -42.39 81.49 -50.33
N GLU A 738 -43.32 80.84 -49.62
CA GLU A 738 -44.72 80.66 -50.08
C GLU A 738 -45.40 82.02 -50.31
N ASP A 739 -45.29 82.92 -49.33
CA ASP A 739 -45.88 84.26 -49.40
C ASP A 739 -45.19 85.17 -50.44
N LEU A 740 -43.85 85.11 -50.57
CA LEU A 740 -43.09 85.80 -51.61
C LEU A 740 -43.61 85.42 -53.01
N ALA A 741 -43.80 84.12 -53.26
CA ALA A 741 -44.34 83.63 -54.52
C ALA A 741 -45.80 84.05 -54.72
N ALA A 742 -46.65 83.95 -53.69
CA ALA A 742 -48.05 84.33 -53.76
C ALA A 742 -48.26 85.84 -54.01
N GLY A 743 -47.47 86.69 -53.37
CA GLY A 743 -47.49 88.14 -53.55
C GLY A 743 -46.99 88.59 -54.92
N LEU A 744 -45.95 87.95 -55.46
CA LEU A 744 -45.48 88.20 -56.83
C LEU A 744 -46.51 87.75 -57.87
N ASP A 745 -47.15 86.59 -57.68
CA ASP A 745 -48.23 86.12 -58.55
C ASP A 745 -49.44 87.07 -58.50
N ALA A 746 -49.84 87.55 -57.32
CA ALA A 746 -50.93 88.52 -57.18
C ALA A 746 -50.63 89.85 -57.88
N LEU A 747 -49.36 90.29 -57.89
CA LEU A 747 -48.93 91.47 -58.66
C LEU A 747 -49.06 91.30 -60.17
N THR A 748 -49.16 90.08 -60.71
CA THR A 748 -49.45 89.91 -62.15
C THR A 748 -50.84 90.44 -62.52
N HIS A 749 -51.80 90.32 -61.61
CA HIS A 749 -53.22 90.70 -61.79
C HIS A 749 -53.57 92.15 -61.43
N VAL A 750 -52.66 92.94 -60.83
CA VAL A 750 -52.89 94.39 -60.60
C VAL A 750 -52.33 95.23 -61.75
N SER A 751 -52.96 96.36 -62.06
CA SER A 751 -52.50 97.30 -63.10
C SER A 751 -51.25 98.05 -62.66
N GLU A 752 -51.28 98.57 -61.43
CA GLU A 752 -50.16 99.12 -60.66
C GLU A 752 -50.37 98.73 -59.19
N GLY A 753 -49.29 98.56 -58.42
CA GLY A 753 -49.43 98.13 -57.03
C GLY A 753 -48.13 97.71 -56.35
N LYS A 754 -48.23 97.30 -55.08
CA LYS A 754 -47.11 96.88 -54.25
C LYS A 754 -47.50 95.68 -53.38
N ALA A 755 -46.72 94.61 -53.45
CA ALA A 755 -46.71 93.54 -52.46
C ALA A 755 -45.54 93.78 -51.50
N ALA A 756 -45.76 93.67 -50.20
CA ALA A 756 -44.74 93.96 -49.19
C ALA A 756 -44.93 93.16 -47.90
N PHE A 757 -43.81 92.88 -47.23
CA PHE A 757 -43.78 92.49 -45.82
C PHE A 757 -43.22 93.67 -45.00
N ASP A 758 -44.00 94.15 -44.03
CA ASP A 758 -43.67 95.36 -43.25
C ASP A 758 -42.84 95.10 -41.98
N GLY A 759 -42.33 93.87 -41.82
CA GLY A 759 -41.70 93.38 -40.59
C GLY A 759 -42.69 92.72 -39.61
N SER A 760 -43.99 92.79 -39.87
CA SER A 760 -45.04 92.18 -39.05
C SER A 760 -46.16 91.50 -39.84
N ARG A 761 -46.50 92.01 -41.03
CA ARG A 761 -47.66 91.60 -41.84
C ARG A 761 -47.34 91.68 -43.33
N TRP A 762 -48.05 90.88 -44.11
CA TRP A 762 -48.06 90.98 -45.56
C TRP A 762 -49.17 91.92 -46.04
N VAL A 763 -48.86 92.77 -47.02
CA VAL A 763 -49.79 93.76 -47.56
C VAL A 763 -49.69 93.78 -49.08
N LEU A 764 -50.84 93.72 -49.76
CA LEU A 764 -50.98 93.99 -51.19
C LEU A 764 -51.81 95.26 -51.38
N THR A 765 -51.23 96.29 -52.00
CA THR A 765 -51.96 97.50 -52.41
C THR A 765 -51.89 97.68 -53.93
N GLY A 766 -52.85 98.39 -54.52
CA GLY A 766 -52.81 98.69 -55.96
C GLY A 766 -54.16 99.06 -56.55
N THR A 767 -54.23 99.04 -57.89
CA THR A 767 -55.48 99.14 -58.66
C THR A 767 -55.62 97.94 -59.60
N VAL A 768 -56.85 97.49 -59.86
CA VAL A 768 -57.15 96.38 -60.77
C VAL A 768 -57.94 96.88 -61.98
N ALA A 769 -57.78 96.22 -63.13
CA ALA A 769 -58.48 96.58 -64.36
C ALA A 769 -59.97 96.16 -64.34
N SER A 770 -60.31 95.10 -63.62
CA SER A 770 -61.68 94.63 -63.41
C SER A 770 -61.87 93.96 -62.04
N GLN A 771 -63.14 93.73 -61.67
CA GLN A 771 -63.51 92.93 -60.50
C GLN A 771 -62.89 91.51 -60.57
N GLN A 772 -62.86 90.88 -61.75
CA GLN A 772 -62.31 89.54 -61.95
C GLN A 772 -60.79 89.50 -61.71
N ASP A 773 -60.07 90.57 -62.08
CA ASP A 773 -58.63 90.68 -61.80
C ASP A 773 -58.38 90.83 -60.28
N GLY A 774 -59.28 91.51 -59.56
CA GLY A 774 -59.26 91.57 -58.09
C GLY A 774 -59.50 90.21 -57.43
N GLU A 775 -60.45 89.42 -57.95
CA GLU A 775 -60.72 88.06 -57.49
C GLU A 775 -59.51 87.13 -57.73
N LEU A 776 -58.87 87.24 -58.91
CA LEU A 776 -57.65 86.50 -59.23
C LEU A 776 -56.44 86.94 -58.37
N ALA A 777 -56.29 88.24 -58.11
CA ALA A 777 -55.24 88.76 -57.24
C ALA A 777 -55.38 88.23 -55.80
N VAL A 778 -56.60 88.21 -55.24
CA VAL A 778 -56.84 87.66 -53.89
C VAL A 778 -56.73 86.14 -53.87
N ALA A 779 -57.19 85.43 -54.91
CA ALA A 779 -57.01 83.98 -55.02
C ALA A 779 -55.55 83.55 -55.20
N ALA A 780 -54.68 84.41 -55.75
CA ALA A 780 -53.25 84.14 -55.79
C ALA A 780 -52.63 84.14 -54.38
N LEU A 781 -53.09 85.03 -53.48
CA LEU A 781 -52.62 85.15 -52.10
C LEU A 781 -53.01 83.95 -51.22
N THR A 782 -54.12 83.25 -51.50
CA THR A 782 -54.51 82.06 -50.71
C THR A 782 -53.62 80.84 -50.94
N ARG A 783 -52.66 80.94 -51.87
CA ARG A 783 -51.57 79.96 -52.07
C ARG A 783 -50.30 80.32 -51.29
N GLY A 784 -50.30 81.46 -50.60
CA GLY A 784 -49.28 81.82 -49.61
C GLY A 784 -49.52 81.11 -48.28
N SER A 785 -48.65 81.40 -47.30
CA SER A 785 -48.64 80.67 -46.04
C SER A 785 -49.94 80.87 -45.26
N ARG A 786 -50.35 79.83 -44.51
CA ARG A 786 -51.63 79.79 -43.77
C ARG A 786 -52.86 80.10 -44.66
N GLN A 787 -52.85 79.63 -45.90
CA GLN A 787 -53.90 79.89 -46.91
C GLN A 787 -54.14 81.40 -47.15
N GLY A 788 -53.07 82.20 -47.07
CA GLY A 788 -53.11 83.65 -47.25
C GLY A 788 -53.65 84.44 -46.05
N SER A 789 -53.91 83.82 -44.89
CA SER A 789 -54.51 84.50 -43.73
C SER A 789 -53.64 85.60 -43.10
N LEU A 790 -52.40 85.76 -43.56
CA LEU A 790 -51.45 86.80 -43.13
C LEU A 790 -51.49 88.06 -44.03
N TRP A 791 -52.22 88.02 -45.15
CA TRP A 791 -52.29 89.10 -46.12
C TRP A 791 -53.42 90.08 -45.87
N THR A 792 -53.11 91.37 -46.00
CA THR A 792 -54.09 92.46 -46.08
C THR A 792 -54.11 93.04 -47.49
N SER A 793 -55.21 92.88 -48.22
CA SER A 793 -55.37 93.42 -49.59
C SER A 793 -56.19 94.72 -49.60
N ALA A 794 -55.64 95.78 -50.21
CA ALA A 794 -56.33 97.05 -50.46
C ALA A 794 -56.22 97.41 -51.96
N LEU A 795 -57.16 96.89 -52.75
CA LEU A 795 -57.17 97.01 -54.22
C LEU A 795 -58.28 97.96 -54.69
N GLY A 796 -57.88 99.09 -55.29
CA GLY A 796 -58.82 100.02 -55.93
C GLY A 796 -59.46 99.40 -57.18
N GLY A 797 -60.78 99.46 -57.26
CA GLY A 797 -61.57 98.84 -58.35
C GLY A 797 -62.12 97.44 -58.03
N TYR A 798 -61.72 96.85 -56.91
CA TYR A 798 -62.24 95.56 -56.43
C TYR A 798 -63.19 95.76 -55.24
N THR A 799 -64.32 95.04 -55.23
CA THR A 799 -65.22 94.96 -54.07
C THR A 799 -65.23 93.52 -53.54
N PRO A 800 -64.76 93.26 -52.30
CA PRO A 800 -64.79 91.93 -51.71
C PRO A 800 -66.23 91.40 -51.54
N PRO A 801 -66.49 90.11 -51.78
CA PRO A 801 -67.78 89.49 -51.46
C PRO A 801 -68.03 89.47 -49.95
N ALA A 802 -69.30 89.61 -49.54
CA ALA A 802 -69.67 89.64 -48.13
C ALA A 802 -69.49 88.27 -47.45
N PRO A 803 -68.96 88.22 -46.20
CA PRO A 803 -68.71 86.97 -45.50
C PRO A 803 -70.01 86.27 -45.08
N VAL A 804 -70.08 84.96 -45.30
CA VAL A 804 -71.19 84.10 -44.86
C VAL A 804 -70.89 83.55 -43.47
N VAL A 805 -71.83 83.71 -42.54
CA VAL A 805 -71.73 83.20 -41.17
C VAL A 805 -72.53 81.90 -41.04
N ALA A 806 -71.99 80.91 -40.33
CA ALA A 806 -72.66 79.66 -39.97
C ALA A 806 -72.61 79.46 -38.44
N GLU A 807 -73.70 78.95 -37.87
CA GLU A 807 -73.91 78.85 -36.42
C GLU A 807 -73.56 77.44 -35.88
N PRO A 808 -72.90 77.32 -34.71
CA PRO A 808 -72.73 76.05 -33.99
C PRO A 808 -73.89 75.78 -33.01
N SER A 809 -74.18 74.51 -32.75
CA SER A 809 -75.23 74.06 -31.81
C SER A 809 -74.70 73.80 -30.39
N SER A 810 -75.59 73.66 -29.40
CA SER A 810 -75.28 73.78 -27.96
C SER A 810 -75.60 72.55 -27.09
N SER A 811 -74.85 72.42 -25.98
CA SER A 811 -75.18 71.61 -24.78
C SER A 811 -74.36 72.10 -23.56
N GLU A 812 -74.81 71.80 -22.33
CA GLU A 812 -74.49 72.56 -21.09
C GLU A 812 -73.97 71.65 -19.94
N PRO A 813 -73.14 72.13 -18.96
CA PRO A 813 -72.46 71.32 -17.92
C PRO A 813 -73.24 71.31 -16.56
N PRO A 814 -72.72 70.78 -15.39
CA PRO A 814 -71.77 71.55 -14.54
C PRO A 814 -70.88 70.77 -13.48
N ALA A 815 -69.97 71.54 -12.84
CA ALA A 815 -69.53 71.51 -11.41
C ALA A 815 -68.45 70.54 -10.82
N GLU A 816 -67.59 71.12 -9.96
CA GLU A 816 -66.68 70.55 -8.92
C GLU A 816 -67.02 71.23 -7.54
N PRO A 817 -66.20 71.27 -6.44
CA PRO A 817 -64.99 70.51 -6.03
C PRO A 817 -64.98 70.05 -4.53
N SER A 818 -63.82 69.53 -4.03
CA SER A 818 -63.13 69.93 -2.76
C SER A 818 -62.73 68.84 -1.72
N SER A 819 -61.40 68.75 -1.44
CA SER A 819 -60.71 68.54 -0.12
C SER A 819 -60.99 67.29 0.77
N ALA A 820 -60.10 66.80 1.66
CA ALA A 820 -58.63 66.86 1.82
C ALA A 820 -58.17 65.84 2.94
N GLU A 821 -56.86 65.57 3.06
CA GLU A 821 -56.17 64.71 4.06
C GLU A 821 -55.99 65.39 5.46
N PRO A 822 -55.40 64.80 6.57
CA PRO A 822 -54.19 63.93 6.60
C PRO A 822 -53.92 62.90 7.76
N ALA A 823 -52.90 62.05 7.54
CA ALA A 823 -51.76 61.63 8.42
C ALA A 823 -51.85 60.94 9.83
N ILE A 824 -51.29 59.70 9.89
CA ILE A 824 -50.10 59.19 10.66
C ILE A 824 -49.96 59.39 12.21
N ILE A 825 -49.64 58.30 12.95
CA ILE A 825 -48.48 58.11 13.88
C ILE A 825 -48.48 56.68 14.53
N SER A 826 -47.28 56.13 14.81
CA SER A 826 -47.01 54.77 15.37
C SER A 826 -46.95 54.70 16.91
N ILE A 827 -46.80 53.49 17.51
CA ILE A 827 -45.91 53.13 18.65
C ILE A 827 -46.05 51.63 19.05
N GLU A 828 -45.00 51.04 19.64
CA GLU A 828 -44.79 49.62 20.06
C GLU A 828 -43.74 49.59 21.22
N PRO A 829 -43.52 48.52 22.04
CA PRO A 829 -44.38 47.49 22.65
C PRO A 829 -44.52 47.75 24.19
N PRO A 830 -44.62 46.79 25.18
CA PRO A 830 -43.54 45.82 25.53
C PRO A 830 -43.92 44.45 26.23
N SER A 831 -42.90 43.57 26.33
CA SER A 831 -42.59 42.62 27.44
C SER A 831 -43.44 41.38 27.81
N GLN A 832 -42.73 40.26 28.05
CA GLN A 832 -43.14 39.10 28.89
C GLN A 832 -42.85 39.35 30.39
N PRO A 833 -43.36 38.52 31.32
CA PRO A 833 -42.41 37.73 32.14
C PRO A 833 -42.84 36.30 32.59
N SER A 834 -41.83 35.44 32.71
CA SER A 834 -41.56 34.31 33.64
C SER A 834 -42.65 33.56 34.47
N ALA A 835 -42.59 32.21 34.32
CA ALA A 835 -42.45 31.17 35.37
C ALA A 835 -43.64 30.60 36.20
N VAL A 836 -43.72 29.25 36.23
CA VAL A 836 -43.75 28.29 37.39
C VAL A 836 -44.72 28.59 38.57
N GLU A 837 -45.59 27.71 39.10
CA GLU A 837 -45.42 26.26 39.42
C GLU A 837 -46.73 25.41 39.47
N GLN A 838 -46.53 24.08 39.59
CA GLN A 838 -47.39 22.91 39.82
C GLN A 838 -48.78 23.02 40.51
N LEU A 839 -49.66 22.04 40.22
CA LEU A 839 -50.19 21.12 41.24
C LEU A 839 -50.68 19.77 40.64
N SER A 840 -50.59 18.67 41.41
CA SER A 840 -50.60 17.27 40.92
C SER A 840 -51.86 16.46 41.26
N SER A 841 -52.07 15.30 40.60
CA SER A 841 -52.74 14.12 41.20
C SER A 841 -52.41 12.80 40.46
N GLU A 842 -52.16 11.72 41.22
CA GLU A 842 -51.24 10.59 40.91
C GLU A 842 -51.21 9.63 42.16
N PRO A 843 -50.71 8.35 42.17
CA PRO A 843 -50.32 7.37 41.13
C PRO A 843 -51.37 6.18 41.13
N PRO A 844 -51.17 4.85 41.39
CA PRO A 844 -50.01 3.91 41.32
C PRO A 844 -50.26 2.46 40.77
N SER A 845 -49.19 1.64 40.82
CA SER A 845 -49.06 0.16 40.82
C SER A 845 -49.28 -0.65 39.52
N GLU A 846 -48.28 -1.34 38.90
CA GLU A 846 -47.20 -2.27 39.34
C GLU A 846 -47.61 -3.77 39.28
N ALA A 847 -46.74 -4.78 38.99
CA ALA A 847 -45.39 -4.85 38.38
C ALA A 847 -44.97 -6.34 38.17
N VAL A 848 -43.68 -6.57 37.83
CA VAL A 848 -42.82 -7.78 38.10
C VAL A 848 -42.45 -8.72 36.92
N LEU A 849 -41.17 -9.14 36.97
CA LEU A 849 -40.29 -10.00 36.11
C LEU A 849 -40.50 -11.53 36.37
N PRO A 850 -39.80 -12.56 35.77
CA PRO A 850 -38.35 -12.61 35.41
C PRO A 850 -37.85 -13.56 34.27
N GLU A 851 -36.51 -13.66 34.16
CA GLU A 851 -35.68 -14.63 33.39
C GLU A 851 -35.23 -15.84 34.29
N PRO A 852 -34.32 -16.81 33.95
CA PRO A 852 -33.39 -16.94 32.78
C PRO A 852 -33.06 -18.36 32.21
N SER A 853 -32.13 -18.40 31.23
CA SER A 853 -31.03 -19.38 31.02
C SER A 853 -30.99 -20.26 29.73
N SER A 854 -29.77 -20.73 29.43
CA SER A 854 -29.17 -21.13 28.14
C SER A 854 -29.19 -22.62 27.74
N SER A 855 -29.02 -22.96 26.45
CA SER A 855 -28.08 -24.02 25.95
C SER A 855 -27.99 -24.15 24.41
N GLU A 856 -26.81 -24.53 23.90
CA GLU A 856 -26.51 -25.07 22.54
C GLU A 856 -26.32 -26.63 22.64
N PRO A 857 -25.79 -27.44 21.67
CA PRO A 857 -25.19 -27.18 20.33
C PRO A 857 -25.45 -28.24 19.20
N VAL A 858 -24.62 -28.17 18.12
CA VAL A 858 -24.14 -29.24 17.19
C VAL A 858 -24.67 -29.29 15.73
N SER A 859 -23.76 -28.90 14.84
CA SER A 859 -23.42 -29.27 13.44
C SER A 859 -24.13 -30.41 12.68
N SER A 860 -24.30 -30.22 11.35
CA SER A 860 -23.96 -31.25 10.34
C SER A 860 -23.66 -30.69 8.94
N GLU A 861 -22.90 -31.47 8.19
CA GLU A 861 -22.49 -31.43 6.76
C GLU A 861 -23.66 -31.46 5.75
N ALA A 862 -23.49 -31.49 4.41
CA ALA A 862 -22.59 -30.84 3.43
C ALA A 862 -22.81 -31.49 2.03
N SER A 863 -22.57 -30.76 0.94
CA SER A 863 -22.16 -31.26 -0.40
C SER A 863 -23.17 -31.92 -1.37
N SER A 864 -22.88 -31.70 -2.66
CA SER A 864 -23.05 -32.58 -3.84
C SER A 864 -24.30 -32.51 -4.75
N ALA A 865 -24.02 -31.96 -5.95
CA ALA A 865 -24.24 -32.56 -7.29
C ALA A 865 -25.40 -32.02 -8.18
N GLU A 866 -25.20 -32.23 -9.49
CA GLU A 866 -25.68 -31.38 -10.59
C GLU A 866 -26.33 -32.23 -11.74
N PRO A 867 -26.34 -31.89 -13.06
CA PRO A 867 -27.55 -31.91 -13.91
C PRO A 867 -27.54 -33.12 -14.91
N PRO A 868 -28.12 -33.10 -16.14
CA PRO A 868 -29.12 -32.22 -16.79
C PRO A 868 -30.28 -32.99 -17.50
N ALA A 869 -31.18 -32.28 -18.20
CA ALA A 869 -31.56 -32.54 -19.62
C ALA A 869 -32.81 -31.76 -20.13
N ASP A 870 -32.79 -31.44 -21.42
CA ASP A 870 -33.90 -31.27 -22.40
C ASP A 870 -35.01 -30.21 -22.20
N GLU A 871 -34.85 -29.10 -22.93
CA GLU A 871 -35.91 -28.36 -23.65
C GLU A 871 -36.57 -29.21 -24.79
N PRO A 872 -37.65 -28.79 -25.50
CA PRO A 872 -38.25 -27.45 -25.57
C PRO A 872 -39.80 -27.34 -25.54
N SER A 873 -40.25 -26.08 -25.40
CA SER A 873 -41.46 -25.48 -26.01
C SER A 873 -42.86 -26.05 -25.69
N SER A 874 -43.61 -25.32 -24.86
CA SER A 874 -44.90 -24.70 -25.23
C SER A 874 -45.31 -23.67 -24.17
N ALA A 875 -45.90 -22.54 -24.59
CA ALA A 875 -46.16 -21.40 -23.72
C ALA A 875 -47.55 -21.41 -23.07
N GLU A 876 -47.63 -21.04 -21.79
CA GLU A 876 -48.84 -20.48 -21.15
C GLU A 876 -48.40 -19.41 -20.13
N ALA A 877 -49.23 -18.39 -19.88
CA ALA A 877 -48.75 -17.07 -19.49
C ALA A 877 -48.67 -16.77 -17.98
N ALA A 878 -47.65 -15.99 -17.61
CA ALA A 878 -47.56 -15.17 -16.40
C ALA A 878 -47.36 -13.69 -16.83
N PRO A 879 -47.66 -12.69 -15.99
CA PRO A 879 -48.14 -11.40 -16.48
C PRO A 879 -47.09 -10.54 -17.19
N GLU A 880 -47.51 -9.90 -18.29
CA GLU A 880 -46.86 -8.70 -18.80
C GLU A 880 -46.99 -7.59 -17.74
N GLU A 881 -45.88 -7.08 -17.22
CA GLU A 881 -45.90 -5.83 -16.46
C GLU A 881 -46.27 -4.66 -17.38
N ASP A 882 -47.06 -3.72 -16.86
CA ASP A 882 -47.58 -2.57 -17.59
C ASP A 882 -46.47 -1.58 -17.98
N ARG A 883 -45.75 -1.91 -19.07
CA ARG A 883 -44.89 -1.00 -19.82
C ARG A 883 -45.75 0.02 -20.56
N SER A 884 -46.35 0.90 -19.77
CA SER A 884 -47.02 2.12 -20.18
C SER A 884 -46.08 2.97 -21.04
N LEU A 885 -46.18 2.79 -22.36
CA LEU A 885 -45.35 3.45 -23.35
C LEU A 885 -45.51 4.97 -23.23
N ILE A 886 -44.48 5.64 -22.70
CA ILE A 886 -44.41 7.09 -22.65
C ILE A 886 -44.44 7.60 -24.09
N VAL A 887 -45.55 8.23 -24.48
CA VAL A 887 -45.72 8.80 -25.82
C VAL A 887 -44.89 10.07 -25.90
N VAL A 888 -43.65 9.95 -26.39
CA VAL A 888 -42.75 11.08 -26.61
C VAL A 888 -43.06 11.73 -27.95
N ASP A 889 -43.44 13.01 -27.94
CA ASP A 889 -43.71 13.76 -29.16
C ASP A 889 -42.49 13.73 -30.12
N PRO A 890 -42.70 13.52 -31.43
CA PRO A 890 -41.65 13.61 -32.43
C PRO A 890 -41.22 15.07 -32.62
N LEU A 891 -39.90 15.31 -32.73
CA LEU A 891 -39.38 16.66 -32.98
C LEU A 891 -39.87 17.22 -34.33
N PRO A 892 -40.18 18.53 -34.42
CA PRO A 892 -40.48 19.19 -35.68
C PRO A 892 -39.43 18.97 -36.78
N ALA A 893 -39.88 18.78 -38.01
CA ALA A 893 -39.00 18.57 -39.16
C ALA A 893 -38.18 19.81 -39.58
N ARG A 894 -38.51 20.99 -39.03
CA ARG A 894 -37.79 22.26 -39.18
C ARG A 894 -37.99 23.11 -37.92
N PHE A 895 -36.96 23.88 -37.59
CA PHE A 895 -37.03 24.94 -36.59
C PHE A 895 -36.69 26.30 -37.22
N VAL A 896 -37.23 27.37 -36.65
CA VAL A 896 -36.87 28.76 -36.93
C VAL A 896 -35.52 29.10 -36.27
N PHE A 897 -35.28 28.57 -35.07
CA PHE A 897 -34.00 28.62 -34.37
C PHE A 897 -33.70 27.24 -33.76
N GLU A 898 -32.46 26.76 -33.86
CA GLU A 898 -32.04 25.47 -33.35
C GLU A 898 -30.66 25.56 -32.70
N ALA A 899 -30.49 24.84 -31.58
CA ALA A 899 -29.21 24.58 -30.95
C ALA A 899 -29.08 23.06 -30.70
N SER A 900 -27.97 22.44 -31.10
CA SER A 900 -27.75 20.99 -30.94
C SER A 900 -26.40 20.66 -30.31
N LYS A 901 -26.40 19.64 -29.46
CA LYS A 901 -25.24 19.07 -28.78
C LYS A 901 -25.21 17.56 -29.06
N GLU A 902 -24.15 17.11 -29.72
CA GLU A 902 -23.89 15.70 -30.05
C GLU A 902 -22.58 15.30 -29.34
N GLY A 903 -22.37 14.01 -29.05
CA GLY A 903 -21.33 13.52 -28.11
C GLY A 903 -19.97 14.22 -28.19
N GLY A 904 -19.55 14.87 -27.10
CA GLY A 904 -18.29 15.62 -26.97
C GLY A 904 -18.18 16.93 -27.77
N GLN A 905 -19.10 17.23 -28.69
CA GLN A 905 -18.99 18.39 -29.59
C GLN A 905 -19.46 19.72 -28.94
N PRO A 906 -18.89 20.87 -29.35
CA PRO A 906 -19.43 22.18 -29.02
C PRO A 906 -20.86 22.36 -29.56
N ILE A 907 -21.68 23.15 -28.87
CA ILE A 907 -23.06 23.40 -29.28
C ILE A 907 -23.10 24.13 -30.63
N ALA A 908 -23.73 23.53 -31.63
CA ALA A 908 -23.99 24.18 -32.92
C ALA A 908 -25.25 25.05 -32.83
N LEU A 909 -25.14 26.34 -33.15
CA LEU A 909 -26.25 27.31 -33.15
C LEU A 909 -26.60 27.73 -34.59
N LYS A 910 -27.89 27.77 -34.95
CA LYS A 910 -28.35 28.17 -36.29
C LYS A 910 -29.78 28.74 -36.29
N GLY A 911 -30.10 29.55 -37.29
CA GLY A 911 -31.47 30.07 -37.52
C GLY A 911 -31.68 31.54 -37.16
N ALA A 912 -32.94 31.96 -37.05
CA ALA A 912 -33.32 33.36 -36.84
C ALA A 912 -33.30 33.76 -35.36
N VAL A 913 -32.85 34.98 -35.08
CA VAL A 913 -32.91 35.64 -33.76
C VAL A 913 -33.42 37.08 -33.91
N PRO A 914 -33.96 37.75 -32.86
CA PRO A 914 -34.63 39.04 -33.03
C PRO A 914 -33.69 40.18 -33.47
N VAL A 915 -32.42 40.16 -33.05
CA VAL A 915 -31.38 41.11 -33.45
C VAL A 915 -30.01 40.44 -33.46
N ALA A 916 -29.07 40.95 -34.27
CA ALA A 916 -27.72 40.39 -34.38
C ALA A 916 -26.95 40.33 -33.04
N THR A 917 -27.25 41.21 -32.08
CA THR A 917 -26.66 41.15 -30.73
C THR A 917 -27.17 39.96 -29.90
N THR A 918 -28.35 39.41 -30.21
CA THR A 918 -28.84 38.17 -29.59
C THR A 918 -28.01 36.96 -30.05
N ALA A 919 -27.60 36.91 -31.31
CA ALA A 919 -26.72 35.84 -31.82
C ALA A 919 -25.39 35.80 -31.05
N VAL A 920 -24.76 36.97 -30.85
CA VAL A 920 -23.53 37.10 -30.05
C VAL A 920 -23.77 36.68 -28.59
N TYR A 921 -24.86 37.12 -27.97
CA TYR A 921 -25.21 36.73 -26.60
C TYR A 921 -25.39 35.21 -26.46
N TYR A 922 -26.07 34.57 -27.42
CA TYR A 922 -26.28 33.11 -27.45
C TYR A 922 -24.98 32.34 -27.67
N GLY A 923 -24.11 32.79 -28.57
CA GLY A 923 -22.78 32.21 -28.76
C GLY A 923 -21.95 32.18 -27.47
N VAL A 924 -21.97 33.28 -26.70
CA VAL A 924 -21.27 33.36 -25.40
C VAL A 924 -21.84 32.36 -24.39
N ILE A 925 -23.16 32.35 -24.15
CA ILE A 925 -23.76 31.45 -23.13
C ILE A 925 -23.77 29.96 -23.53
N ALA A 926 -23.55 29.65 -24.81
CA ALA A 926 -23.34 28.30 -25.31
C ALA A 926 -21.87 27.81 -25.24
N GLY A 927 -20.94 28.66 -24.75
CA GLY A 927 -19.52 28.31 -24.60
C GLY A 927 -18.56 29.03 -25.57
N ASN A 928 -18.89 30.25 -26.00
CA ASN A 928 -18.18 31.02 -27.05
C ASN A 928 -18.13 30.31 -28.42
N VAL A 929 -19.24 29.65 -28.79
CA VAL A 929 -19.36 28.92 -30.07
C VAL A 929 -19.60 29.89 -31.26
N PRO A 930 -19.25 29.49 -32.51
CA PRO A 930 -19.50 30.30 -33.70
C PRO A 930 -20.98 30.66 -33.89
N THR A 931 -21.23 31.83 -34.47
CA THR A 931 -22.58 32.41 -34.59
C THR A 931 -22.99 32.68 -36.04
N ASP A 932 -22.14 32.37 -37.01
CA ASP A 932 -22.28 32.71 -38.44
C ASP A 932 -23.48 32.05 -39.14
N ALA A 933 -24.01 30.96 -38.56
CA ALA A 933 -25.24 30.30 -39.02
C ALA A 933 -26.53 30.89 -38.42
N MET A 934 -26.43 31.93 -37.59
CA MET A 934 -27.56 32.71 -37.08
C MET A 934 -27.72 34.05 -37.82
N HIS A 935 -28.97 34.49 -37.98
CA HIS A 935 -29.32 35.74 -38.67
C HIS A 935 -30.44 36.50 -37.94
N ALA A 936 -30.55 37.80 -38.20
CA ALA A 936 -31.70 38.58 -37.71
C ALA A 936 -32.98 38.18 -38.48
N GLY A 937 -34.11 38.07 -37.77
CA GLY A 937 -35.41 37.76 -38.37
C GLY A 937 -36.58 38.38 -37.60
N ASP A 938 -37.60 38.78 -38.35
CA ASP A 938 -38.83 39.40 -37.85
C ASP A 938 -39.83 38.38 -37.27
N ASP A 939 -40.94 38.88 -36.70
CA ASP A 939 -42.08 38.10 -36.15
C ASP A 939 -41.75 37.07 -35.03
N LEU A 940 -40.60 37.19 -34.37
CA LEU A 940 -40.26 36.40 -33.17
C LEU A 940 -40.94 36.94 -31.89
N PRO A 941 -41.33 36.07 -30.93
CA PRO A 941 -42.05 36.49 -29.73
C PRO A 941 -41.19 37.29 -28.75
N ARG A 942 -41.82 38.12 -27.92
CA ARG A 942 -41.13 39.11 -27.04
C ARG A 942 -40.25 38.49 -25.96
N ASP A 943 -40.53 37.26 -25.57
CA ASP A 943 -39.80 36.45 -24.59
C ASP A 943 -38.68 35.61 -25.20
N PHE A 944 -38.57 35.55 -26.53
CA PHE A 944 -37.65 34.67 -27.27
C PHE A 944 -36.21 34.72 -26.74
N ILE A 945 -35.69 35.93 -26.43
CA ILE A 945 -34.33 36.14 -25.91
C ILE A 945 -34.13 35.45 -24.55
N ALA A 946 -35.14 35.48 -23.68
CA ALA A 946 -35.08 34.85 -22.37
C ALA A 946 -35.31 33.33 -22.46
N SER A 947 -36.29 32.90 -23.27
CA SER A 947 -36.62 31.49 -23.47
C SER A 947 -35.46 30.71 -24.12
N GLY A 948 -34.89 31.22 -25.21
CA GLY A 948 -33.73 30.58 -25.83
C GLY A 948 -32.49 30.60 -24.93
N ALA A 949 -32.29 31.67 -24.14
CA ALA A 949 -31.20 31.69 -23.16
C ALA A 949 -31.38 30.67 -22.01
N ALA A 950 -32.61 30.40 -21.57
CA ALA A 950 -32.89 29.32 -20.62
C ALA A 950 -32.68 27.94 -21.25
N GLY A 951 -33.19 27.74 -22.47
CA GLY A 951 -33.02 26.52 -23.24
C GLY A 951 -31.55 26.18 -23.52
N ILE A 952 -30.73 27.16 -23.91
CA ILE A 952 -29.28 26.96 -24.14
C ILE A 952 -28.56 26.57 -22.85
N LYS A 953 -28.88 27.23 -21.72
CA LYS A 953 -28.31 26.87 -20.41
C LYS A 953 -28.70 25.46 -19.95
N ALA A 954 -29.89 24.98 -20.32
CA ALA A 954 -30.27 23.59 -20.11
C ALA A 954 -29.51 22.65 -21.07
N LEU A 955 -29.38 23.00 -22.35
CA LEU A 955 -28.67 22.22 -23.37
C LEU A 955 -27.16 22.07 -23.07
N VAL A 956 -26.53 23.06 -22.45
CA VAL A 956 -25.14 22.95 -21.94
C VAL A 956 -25.01 21.79 -20.94
N ARG A 957 -26.05 21.56 -20.10
CA ARG A 957 -26.04 20.62 -18.97
C ARG A 957 -26.56 19.20 -19.30
N VAL A 958 -27.16 18.96 -20.46
CA VAL A 958 -27.46 17.58 -20.92
C VAL A 958 -26.21 16.96 -21.57
N ASN A 959 -26.08 15.63 -21.58
CA ASN A 959 -24.96 14.95 -22.25
C ASN A 959 -25.03 15.22 -23.76
N GLU A 960 -26.18 14.89 -24.36
CA GLU A 960 -26.56 15.18 -25.74
C GLU A 960 -28.00 15.73 -25.81
N GLY A 961 -28.33 16.43 -26.89
CA GLY A 961 -29.68 16.95 -27.10
C GLY A 961 -29.84 17.98 -28.21
N ARG A 962 -31.09 18.42 -28.39
CA ARG A 962 -31.50 19.47 -29.33
C ARG A 962 -32.55 20.37 -28.68
N LEU A 963 -32.26 21.67 -28.69
CA LEU A 963 -33.20 22.77 -28.43
C LEU A 963 -33.68 23.31 -29.79
N GLY A 964 -34.94 23.68 -29.90
CA GLY A 964 -35.43 24.40 -31.07
C GLY A 964 -36.71 25.20 -30.81
N PHE A 965 -36.96 26.21 -31.64
CA PHE A 965 -38.21 26.96 -31.69
C PHE A 965 -38.84 26.77 -33.07
N ASP A 966 -40.06 26.26 -33.15
CA ASP A 966 -40.70 25.91 -34.44
C ASP A 966 -41.45 27.06 -35.13
N GLY A 967 -41.50 28.23 -34.48
CA GLY A 967 -42.34 29.38 -34.87
C GLY A 967 -43.54 29.58 -33.94
N THR A 968 -43.90 28.56 -33.16
CA THR A 968 -45.04 28.56 -32.22
C THR A 968 -44.66 28.07 -30.82
N ARG A 969 -43.78 27.08 -30.72
CA ARG A 969 -43.43 26.35 -29.50
C ARG A 969 -41.92 26.16 -29.40
N TRP A 970 -41.43 26.21 -28.17
CA TRP A 970 -40.08 25.78 -27.81
C TRP A 970 -40.04 24.28 -27.52
N TRP A 971 -39.01 23.61 -28.00
CA TRP A 971 -38.76 22.18 -27.87
C TRP A 971 -37.39 21.98 -27.23
N LEU A 972 -37.30 21.20 -26.15
CA LEU A 972 -36.04 20.77 -25.55
C LEU A 972 -36.05 19.25 -25.41
N ARG A 973 -35.19 18.57 -26.17
CA ARG A 973 -34.98 17.13 -26.07
C ARG A 973 -33.53 16.82 -25.74
N GLY A 974 -33.26 15.88 -24.83
CA GLY A 974 -31.89 15.46 -24.51
C GLY A 974 -31.84 14.30 -23.52
N MET A 975 -30.61 13.89 -23.18
CA MET A 975 -30.33 12.80 -22.25
C MET A 975 -29.36 13.27 -21.14
N VAL A 976 -29.54 12.78 -19.91
CA VAL A 976 -28.68 13.05 -18.76
C VAL A 976 -28.31 11.76 -18.03
N GLU A 977 -27.18 11.74 -17.33
CA GLU A 977 -26.80 10.62 -16.46
C GLU A 977 -27.67 10.54 -15.18
N GLU A 978 -28.16 11.67 -14.67
CA GLU A 978 -28.90 11.73 -13.40
C GLU A 978 -30.38 12.10 -13.53
N ALA A 979 -31.26 11.32 -12.89
CA ALA A 979 -32.68 11.67 -12.75
C ALA A 979 -32.90 12.99 -11.98
N ALA A 980 -32.05 13.30 -10.98
CA ALA A 980 -32.12 14.56 -10.25
C ALA A 980 -31.81 15.78 -11.16
N LEU A 981 -30.88 15.62 -12.11
CA LEU A 981 -30.58 16.63 -13.12
C LEU A 981 -31.73 16.80 -14.11
N ARG A 982 -32.33 15.69 -14.60
CA ARG A 982 -33.56 15.72 -15.42
C ARG A 982 -34.64 16.56 -14.74
N ASP A 983 -34.94 16.27 -13.48
CA ASP A 983 -36.02 16.92 -12.74
C ASP A 983 -35.70 18.40 -12.50
N THR A 984 -34.45 18.72 -12.14
CA THR A 984 -33.97 20.11 -11.99
C THR A 984 -34.11 20.91 -13.29
N LEU A 985 -33.70 20.35 -14.43
CA LEU A 985 -33.80 21.02 -15.74
C LEU A 985 -35.25 21.18 -16.19
N THR A 986 -36.07 20.15 -15.99
CA THR A 986 -37.51 20.18 -16.34
C THR A 986 -38.25 21.23 -15.51
N ALA A 987 -38.02 21.29 -14.19
CA ALA A 987 -38.59 22.33 -13.33
C ALA A 987 -38.08 23.73 -13.69
N SER A 988 -36.81 23.86 -14.09
CA SER A 988 -36.22 25.15 -14.51
C SER A 988 -36.87 25.73 -15.77
N ILE A 989 -37.27 24.87 -16.72
CA ILE A 989 -38.02 25.30 -17.92
C ILE A 989 -39.50 25.55 -17.57
N ALA A 990 -40.12 24.68 -16.76
CA ALA A 990 -41.52 24.86 -16.33
C ALA A 990 -41.74 26.14 -15.49
N ALA A 991 -40.71 26.62 -14.78
CA ALA A 991 -40.74 27.86 -14.00
C ALA A 991 -40.58 29.14 -14.84
N LEU A 992 -40.36 29.05 -16.16
CA LEU A 992 -40.36 30.22 -17.03
C LEU A 992 -41.79 30.81 -17.14
N PRO A 993 -41.94 32.13 -17.39
CA PRO A 993 -43.27 32.75 -17.56
C PRO A 993 -44.12 32.15 -18.69
N ASN A 994 -43.49 31.47 -19.65
CA ASN A 994 -44.10 30.73 -20.75
C ASN A 994 -43.81 29.21 -20.70
N GLY A 995 -43.35 28.69 -19.55
CA GLY A 995 -42.85 27.31 -19.42
C GLY A 995 -43.86 26.22 -19.79
N ALA A 996 -45.16 26.49 -19.62
CA ALA A 996 -46.24 25.59 -20.00
C ALA A 996 -46.44 25.42 -21.53
N ASP A 997 -45.90 26.33 -22.34
CA ASP A 997 -46.00 26.26 -23.80
C ASP A 997 -44.90 25.40 -24.44
N TRP A 998 -43.89 24.97 -23.67
CA TRP A 998 -42.77 24.15 -24.14
C TRP A 998 -43.16 22.67 -24.30
N SER A 999 -42.51 21.97 -25.25
CA SER A 999 -42.37 20.52 -25.20
C SER A 999 -40.99 20.15 -24.67
N VAL A 1000 -40.93 19.41 -23.57
CA VAL A 1000 -39.68 19.01 -22.91
C VAL A 1000 -39.65 17.50 -22.73
N PHE A 1001 -38.61 16.86 -23.28
CA PHE A 1001 -38.29 15.47 -23.00
C PHE A 1001 -36.80 15.34 -22.64
N ILE A 1002 -36.52 15.19 -21.35
CA ILE A 1002 -35.18 14.87 -20.88
C ILE A 1002 -35.23 13.41 -20.39
N GLY A 1003 -34.57 12.52 -21.12
CA GLY A 1003 -34.40 11.12 -20.71
C GLY A 1003 -33.24 10.96 -19.75
N VAL A 1004 -33.20 9.82 -19.06
CA VAL A 1004 -32.03 9.41 -18.25
C VAL A 1004 -31.33 8.29 -19.01
N LEU A 1005 -30.01 8.37 -19.15
CA LEU A 1005 -29.19 7.32 -19.75
C LEU A 1005 -29.20 6.09 -18.85
N THR A 1006 -29.34 4.91 -19.46
CA THR A 1006 -29.13 3.64 -18.76
C THR A 1006 -27.63 3.45 -18.46
N PRO A 1007 -27.25 2.66 -17.43
CA PRO A 1007 -25.84 2.52 -17.07
C PRO A 1007 -24.95 2.05 -18.23
N ILE A 1008 -25.43 1.18 -19.11
CA ILE A 1008 -24.70 0.77 -20.32
C ILE A 1008 -24.54 1.88 -21.37
N GLU A 1009 -25.49 2.81 -21.50
CA GLU A 1009 -25.34 3.96 -22.41
C GLU A 1009 -24.27 4.93 -21.89
N ILE A 1010 -24.19 5.12 -20.56
CA ILE A 1010 -23.13 5.90 -19.90
C ILE A 1010 -21.77 5.22 -20.12
N CYS A 1011 -21.68 3.93 -19.79
CA CYS A 1011 -20.50 3.07 -19.95
C CYS A 1011 -19.96 3.13 -21.39
N ARG A 1012 -20.85 2.97 -22.39
CA ARG A 1012 -20.50 3.05 -23.83
C ARG A 1012 -19.89 4.37 -24.24
N GLU A 1013 -20.50 5.51 -23.87
CA GLU A 1013 -20.01 6.81 -24.34
C GLU A 1013 -18.67 7.18 -23.70
N ARG A 1014 -18.45 6.84 -22.42
CA ARG A 1014 -17.18 7.10 -21.74
C ARG A 1014 -16.03 6.24 -22.29
N VAL A 1015 -16.27 4.94 -22.49
CA VAL A 1015 -15.29 4.05 -23.14
C VAL A 1015 -15.03 4.47 -24.60
N ALA A 1016 -16.05 4.96 -25.32
CA ALA A 1016 -15.86 5.54 -26.65
C ALA A 1016 -14.98 6.81 -26.62
N GLU A 1017 -15.14 7.71 -25.64
CA GLU A 1017 -14.26 8.88 -25.47
C GLU A 1017 -12.82 8.48 -25.07
N LEU A 1018 -12.66 7.44 -24.27
CA LEU A 1018 -11.35 6.85 -23.96
C LEU A 1018 -10.68 6.26 -25.21
N ALA A 1019 -11.42 5.54 -26.04
CA ALA A 1019 -10.92 5.04 -27.33
C ALA A 1019 -10.56 6.18 -28.29
N ARG A 1020 -11.38 7.24 -28.37
CA ARG A 1020 -11.13 8.42 -29.23
C ARG A 1020 -9.82 9.15 -28.88
N ARG A 1021 -9.34 9.07 -27.62
CA ARG A 1021 -8.02 9.60 -27.21
C ARG A 1021 -6.82 8.77 -27.70
N ASN A 1022 -7.02 7.50 -28.09
CA ASN A 1022 -5.97 6.52 -28.44
C ASN A 1022 -4.77 6.50 -27.46
N ALA A 1023 -5.05 6.56 -26.16
CA ALA A 1023 -4.05 6.73 -25.11
C ALA A 1023 -3.45 5.40 -24.58
N ILE A 1024 -4.03 4.26 -24.96
CA ILE A 1024 -3.47 2.93 -24.65
C ILE A 1024 -2.36 2.63 -25.65
N THR A 1025 -1.12 2.58 -25.16
CA THR A 1025 0.10 2.52 -25.96
C THR A 1025 1.04 1.43 -25.48
N PHE A 1026 1.84 0.91 -26.41
CA PHE A 1026 2.69 -0.26 -26.21
C PHE A 1026 4.14 0.03 -26.57
N GLN A 1027 5.07 -0.74 -26.01
CA GLN A 1027 6.47 -0.69 -26.43
C GLN A 1027 6.62 -1.11 -27.91
N SER A 1028 7.61 -0.53 -28.59
CA SER A 1028 7.80 -0.72 -30.03
C SER A 1028 8.01 -2.19 -30.39
N GLY A 1029 7.15 -2.73 -31.27
CA GLY A 1029 7.16 -4.14 -31.67
C GLY A 1029 6.69 -5.14 -30.58
N SER A 1030 6.07 -4.66 -29.49
CA SER A 1030 5.60 -5.49 -28.38
C SER A 1030 4.11 -5.30 -28.07
N ALA A 1031 3.56 -6.24 -27.29
CA ALA A 1031 2.28 -6.14 -26.57
C ALA A 1031 2.43 -5.59 -25.15
N THR A 1032 3.65 -5.37 -24.65
CA THR A 1032 3.90 -4.74 -23.34
C THR A 1032 3.36 -3.31 -23.31
N LEU A 1033 2.42 -3.02 -22.41
CA LEU A 1033 1.91 -1.67 -22.14
C LEU A 1033 3.02 -0.71 -21.70
N THR A 1034 2.84 0.60 -21.93
CA THR A 1034 3.69 1.64 -21.36
C THR A 1034 3.19 2.08 -19.98
N GLU A 1035 4.09 2.59 -19.13
CA GLU A 1035 3.73 3.15 -17.80
C GLU A 1035 2.64 4.23 -17.91
N SER A 1036 2.69 5.05 -18.96
CA SER A 1036 1.69 6.09 -19.25
C SER A 1036 0.29 5.55 -19.59
N SER A 1037 0.16 4.27 -19.91
CA SER A 1037 -1.13 3.64 -20.21
C SER A 1037 -1.79 3.00 -19.00
N LEU A 1038 -1.05 2.72 -17.91
CA LEU A 1038 -1.63 2.13 -16.70
C LEU A 1038 -2.77 2.99 -16.10
N PRO A 1039 -2.64 4.33 -15.97
CA PRO A 1039 -3.75 5.19 -15.54
C PRO A 1039 -4.94 5.22 -16.50
N VAL A 1040 -4.73 4.88 -17.77
CA VAL A 1040 -5.80 4.79 -18.78
C VAL A 1040 -6.54 3.45 -18.66
N ILE A 1041 -5.86 2.37 -18.24
CA ILE A 1041 -6.54 1.12 -17.88
C ILE A 1041 -7.26 1.25 -16.52
N ASP A 1042 -6.73 2.03 -15.58
CA ASP A 1042 -7.43 2.40 -14.33
C ASP A 1042 -8.74 3.16 -14.64
N GLU A 1043 -8.68 4.16 -15.53
CA GLU A 1043 -9.85 4.92 -16.02
C GLU A 1043 -10.87 4.01 -16.73
N LEU A 1044 -10.40 3.13 -17.63
CA LEU A 1044 -11.24 2.16 -18.35
C LEU A 1044 -11.94 1.17 -17.41
N ALA A 1045 -11.25 0.66 -16.39
CA ALA A 1045 -11.86 -0.24 -15.41
C ALA A 1045 -12.98 0.45 -14.62
N ALA A 1046 -12.77 1.71 -14.22
CA ALA A 1046 -13.79 2.50 -13.52
C ALA A 1046 -15.03 2.82 -14.40
N ASP A 1047 -14.85 3.01 -15.71
CA ASP A 1047 -15.99 3.18 -16.63
C ASP A 1047 -16.73 1.85 -16.90
N LEU A 1048 -16.03 0.71 -16.91
CA LEU A 1048 -16.64 -0.63 -17.10
C LEU A 1048 -17.39 -1.16 -15.87
N ASP A 1049 -17.11 -0.63 -14.68
CA ASP A 1049 -17.87 -0.86 -13.44
C ASP A 1049 -19.27 -0.23 -13.48
N ILE A 1050 -19.49 0.78 -14.33
CA ILE A 1050 -20.81 1.40 -14.55
C ILE A 1050 -21.78 0.42 -15.20
N CYS A 1051 -21.29 -0.51 -16.03
CA CYS A 1051 -22.11 -1.53 -16.69
C CYS A 1051 -21.63 -2.96 -16.37
N PRO A 1052 -21.81 -3.45 -15.13
CA PRO A 1052 -21.18 -4.68 -14.66
C PRO A 1052 -21.61 -5.95 -15.43
N GLU A 1053 -22.80 -5.94 -16.05
CA GLU A 1053 -23.38 -7.08 -16.78
C GLU A 1053 -23.09 -7.08 -18.29
N ALA A 1054 -22.43 -6.04 -18.83
CA ALA A 1054 -22.24 -5.90 -20.28
C ALA A 1054 -21.00 -6.65 -20.79
N SER A 1055 -21.12 -7.42 -21.88
CA SER A 1055 -19.98 -8.03 -22.56
C SER A 1055 -19.10 -6.97 -23.24
N VAL A 1056 -17.78 -7.11 -23.10
CA VAL A 1056 -16.78 -6.15 -23.57
C VAL A 1056 -15.78 -6.85 -24.47
N HIS A 1057 -15.77 -6.48 -25.75
CA HIS A 1057 -14.77 -6.93 -26.71
C HIS A 1057 -13.66 -5.88 -26.80
N VAL A 1058 -12.43 -6.30 -26.58
CA VAL A 1058 -11.20 -5.49 -26.70
C VAL A 1058 -10.59 -5.77 -28.06
N GLU A 1059 -10.56 -4.76 -28.93
CA GLU A 1059 -10.26 -4.91 -30.35
C GLU A 1059 -8.88 -4.32 -30.68
N GLY A 1060 -7.90 -5.17 -30.94
CA GLY A 1060 -6.54 -4.78 -31.33
C GLY A 1060 -6.42 -4.49 -32.83
N HIS A 1061 -5.73 -3.40 -33.18
CA HIS A 1061 -5.43 -3.03 -34.56
C HIS A 1061 -3.97 -2.58 -34.76
N THR A 1062 -3.46 -2.74 -35.98
CA THR A 1062 -2.15 -2.25 -36.43
C THR A 1062 -2.29 -1.32 -37.64
N ASP A 1063 -1.18 -0.68 -38.02
CA ASP A 1063 -0.97 -0.21 -39.38
C ASP A 1063 -0.49 -1.35 -40.29
N ALA A 1064 -0.33 -1.05 -41.59
CA ALA A 1064 0.14 -1.99 -42.61
C ALA A 1064 1.69 -2.11 -42.70
N ASP A 1065 2.43 -1.77 -41.63
CA ASP A 1065 3.90 -1.90 -41.60
C ASP A 1065 4.32 -3.26 -41.03
N GLY A 1066 4.24 -4.32 -41.84
CA GLY A 1066 4.68 -5.64 -41.41
C GLY A 1066 4.47 -6.76 -42.41
N ALA A 1067 4.22 -7.95 -41.87
CA ALA A 1067 3.59 -9.05 -42.59
C ALA A 1067 2.24 -9.32 -41.91
N GLU A 1068 1.19 -9.57 -42.70
CA GLU A 1068 -0.20 -9.69 -42.26
C GLU A 1068 -0.36 -10.64 -41.04
N ASP A 1069 0.25 -11.84 -41.09
CA ASP A 1069 0.24 -12.82 -39.99
C ASP A 1069 0.85 -12.27 -38.68
N LEU A 1070 1.91 -11.46 -38.77
CA LEU A 1070 2.59 -10.87 -37.60
C LEU A 1070 1.81 -9.69 -37.05
N ASN A 1071 1.19 -8.90 -37.92
CA ASN A 1071 0.32 -7.79 -37.54
C ASN A 1071 -0.97 -8.28 -36.87
N LEU A 1072 -1.54 -9.38 -37.39
CA LEU A 1072 -2.66 -10.08 -36.76
C LEU A 1072 -2.26 -10.61 -35.36
N ALA A 1073 -1.17 -11.38 -35.25
CA ALA A 1073 -0.71 -11.90 -33.96
C ALA A 1073 -0.39 -10.80 -32.93
N LEU A 1074 0.29 -9.73 -33.35
CA LEU A 1074 0.59 -8.58 -32.50
C LEU A 1074 -0.68 -7.83 -32.05
N SER A 1075 -1.72 -7.81 -32.88
CA SER A 1075 -3.00 -7.21 -32.52
C SER A 1075 -3.77 -8.03 -31.48
N VAL A 1076 -3.80 -9.36 -31.61
CA VAL A 1076 -4.41 -10.28 -30.62
C VAL A 1076 -3.72 -10.10 -29.28
N SER A 1077 -2.39 -10.24 -29.21
CA SER A 1077 -1.69 -10.17 -27.91
C SER A 1077 -1.74 -8.80 -27.25
N ARG A 1078 -1.99 -7.72 -27.99
CA ARG A 1078 -2.28 -6.41 -27.40
C ARG A 1078 -3.67 -6.33 -26.77
N ALA A 1079 -4.67 -6.96 -27.38
CA ALA A 1079 -5.99 -7.10 -26.76
C ALA A 1079 -5.92 -8.02 -25.52
N GLU A 1080 -5.19 -9.14 -25.61
CA GLU A 1080 -4.95 -10.06 -24.47
C GLU A 1080 -4.30 -9.31 -23.28
N THR A 1081 -3.23 -8.55 -23.49
CA THR A 1081 -2.58 -7.78 -22.40
C THR A 1081 -3.47 -6.68 -21.80
N VAL A 1082 -4.40 -6.10 -22.59
CA VAL A 1082 -5.39 -5.15 -22.05
C VAL A 1082 -6.47 -5.87 -21.23
N VAL A 1083 -6.91 -7.06 -21.67
CA VAL A 1083 -7.83 -7.92 -20.89
C VAL A 1083 -7.18 -8.37 -19.58
N GLU A 1084 -5.93 -8.85 -19.60
CA GLU A 1084 -5.16 -9.19 -18.39
C GLU A 1084 -5.09 -8.01 -17.41
N ALA A 1085 -4.75 -6.82 -17.90
CA ALA A 1085 -4.68 -5.62 -17.08
C ALA A 1085 -6.05 -5.17 -16.52
N LEU A 1086 -7.17 -5.48 -17.17
CA LEU A 1086 -8.52 -5.25 -16.63
C LEU A 1086 -8.93 -6.29 -15.59
N ILE A 1087 -8.51 -7.56 -15.75
CA ILE A 1087 -8.70 -8.62 -14.74
C ILE A 1087 -7.93 -8.30 -13.45
N GLU A 1088 -6.69 -7.77 -13.56
CA GLU A 1088 -5.93 -7.25 -12.40
C GLU A 1088 -6.66 -6.13 -11.64
N ARG A 1089 -7.64 -5.47 -12.26
CA ARG A 1089 -8.48 -4.40 -11.69
C ARG A 1089 -9.85 -4.89 -11.22
N ASN A 1090 -10.06 -6.21 -11.18
CA ASN A 1090 -11.30 -6.91 -10.81
C ASN A 1090 -12.47 -6.73 -11.80
N VAL A 1091 -12.21 -6.37 -13.07
CA VAL A 1091 -13.24 -6.49 -14.10
C VAL A 1091 -13.48 -7.97 -14.39
N GLY A 1092 -14.74 -8.41 -14.36
CA GLY A 1092 -15.15 -9.81 -14.48
C GLY A 1092 -14.59 -10.51 -15.72
N ILE A 1093 -14.02 -11.70 -15.55
CA ILE A 1093 -13.31 -12.42 -16.62
C ILE A 1093 -14.29 -13.02 -17.65
N GLU A 1094 -15.46 -13.43 -17.20
CA GLU A 1094 -16.57 -13.99 -17.97
C GLU A 1094 -17.20 -13.02 -18.99
N ARG A 1095 -16.88 -11.72 -18.91
CA ARG A 1095 -17.40 -10.65 -19.76
C ARG A 1095 -16.33 -9.93 -20.59
N LEU A 1096 -15.08 -10.41 -20.59
CA LEU A 1096 -13.96 -9.82 -21.32
C LEU A 1096 -13.51 -10.72 -22.49
N TYR A 1097 -13.56 -10.19 -23.71
CA TYR A 1097 -13.16 -10.89 -24.93
C TYR A 1097 -12.01 -10.16 -25.62
N ALA A 1098 -10.94 -10.88 -25.99
CA ALA A 1098 -9.80 -10.31 -26.72
C ALA A 1098 -9.88 -10.67 -28.21
N GLU A 1099 -9.91 -9.66 -29.08
CA GLU A 1099 -9.97 -9.81 -30.53
C GLU A 1099 -8.83 -9.04 -31.21
N GLY A 1100 -8.25 -9.60 -32.27
CA GLY A 1100 -7.20 -8.96 -33.06
C GLY A 1100 -7.58 -8.92 -34.53
N TYR A 1101 -7.54 -7.73 -35.12
CA TYR A 1101 -7.90 -7.48 -36.52
C TYR A 1101 -6.69 -7.17 -37.41
N GLY A 1102 -5.49 -7.06 -36.84
CA GLY A 1102 -4.28 -6.64 -37.54
C GLY A 1102 -4.50 -5.32 -38.30
N GLU A 1103 -4.08 -5.31 -39.56
CA GLU A 1103 -4.22 -4.17 -40.48
C GLU A 1103 -5.56 -4.14 -41.24
N SER A 1104 -6.45 -5.12 -41.05
CA SER A 1104 -7.66 -5.32 -41.89
C SER A 1104 -8.76 -4.27 -41.71
N GLN A 1105 -8.74 -3.52 -40.60
CA GLN A 1105 -9.73 -2.47 -40.29
C GLN A 1105 -9.06 -1.09 -40.04
N PRO A 1106 -8.51 -0.45 -41.10
CA PRO A 1106 -7.95 0.89 -41.02
C PRO A 1106 -9.05 1.95 -40.91
N ILE A 1107 -8.86 2.93 -40.03
CA ILE A 1107 -9.72 4.12 -39.88
C ILE A 1107 -9.13 5.37 -40.55
N ALA A 1108 -7.86 5.31 -40.96
CA ALA A 1108 -7.14 6.38 -41.61
C ALA A 1108 -6.16 5.84 -42.68
N ASP A 1109 -5.61 6.74 -43.48
CA ASP A 1109 -4.73 6.41 -44.60
C ASP A 1109 -3.35 5.88 -44.14
N ASN A 1110 -3.08 4.62 -44.46
CA ASN A 1110 -1.81 3.95 -44.17
C ASN A 1110 -0.62 4.51 -44.95
N ASP A 1111 -0.78 5.34 -45.98
CA ASP A 1111 0.36 6.02 -46.64
C ASP A 1111 0.93 7.17 -45.80
N THR A 1112 0.24 7.60 -44.72
CA THR A 1112 0.64 8.75 -43.89
C THR A 1112 1.12 8.34 -42.50
N ARG A 1113 2.10 9.07 -41.93
CA ARG A 1113 2.61 8.84 -40.56
C ARG A 1113 1.49 8.91 -39.52
N ASP A 1114 0.59 9.87 -39.69
CA ASP A 1114 -0.46 10.18 -38.72
C ASP A 1114 -1.65 9.22 -38.87
N GLY A 1115 -1.98 8.81 -40.11
CA GLY A 1115 -2.96 7.75 -40.36
C GLY A 1115 -2.50 6.38 -39.86
N LYS A 1116 -1.22 6.01 -40.05
CA LYS A 1116 -0.62 4.86 -39.38
C LYS A 1116 -0.71 4.95 -37.84
N ALA A 1117 -0.56 6.14 -37.27
CA ALA A 1117 -0.71 6.36 -35.84
C ALA A 1117 -2.16 6.24 -35.33
N ALA A 1118 -3.16 6.56 -36.15
CA ALA A 1118 -4.57 6.31 -35.85
C ALA A 1118 -4.97 4.84 -36.05
N ASN A 1119 -4.35 4.13 -37.00
CA ASN A 1119 -4.64 2.71 -37.26
C ASN A 1119 -4.09 1.80 -36.15
N ARG A 1120 -2.91 2.10 -35.59
CA ARG A 1120 -2.39 1.47 -34.36
C ARG A 1120 -3.19 1.94 -33.14
N ARG A 1121 -4.24 1.20 -32.77
CA ARG A 1121 -5.17 1.53 -31.69
C ARG A 1121 -5.66 0.29 -30.95
N ILE A 1122 -6.24 0.51 -29.78
CA ILE A 1122 -7.23 -0.40 -29.17
C ILE A 1122 -8.60 0.24 -29.35
N ALA A 1123 -9.58 -0.53 -29.81
CA ALA A 1123 -10.99 -0.17 -29.81
C ALA A 1123 -11.78 -1.09 -28.87
N PHE A 1124 -13.04 -0.74 -28.61
CA PHE A 1124 -13.91 -1.51 -27.72
C PHE A 1124 -15.34 -1.56 -28.29
N SER A 1125 -15.99 -2.71 -28.22
CA SER A 1125 -17.44 -2.82 -28.40
C SER A 1125 -18.09 -3.45 -27.16
N ILE A 1126 -19.25 -2.89 -26.78
CA ILE A 1126 -19.93 -3.17 -25.51
C ILE A 1126 -21.39 -3.55 -25.79
N SER A 1127 -21.79 -4.77 -25.41
CA SER A 1127 -23.09 -5.38 -25.69
C SER A 1127 -23.81 -5.82 -24.40
N MET A 1128 -25.13 -5.99 -24.49
CA MET A 1128 -25.87 -6.94 -23.64
C MET A 1128 -26.23 -8.12 -24.55
N GLU A 1129 -26.33 -9.32 -23.99
CA GLU A 1129 -27.01 -10.45 -24.64
C GLU A 1129 -28.52 -10.47 -24.30
#